data_AF-A0AAY5KM01-F1
#
_entry.id   AF-A0AAY5KM01-F1
#
_cell.length_a   1.000
_cell.length_b   1.000
_cell.length_c   1.000
_cell.angle_alpha   90.00
_cell.angle_beta   90.00
_cell.angle_gamma   90.00
#
_symmetry.space_group_name_H-M   'P 1'
#
loop_
_entity.id
_entity.type
_entity.pdbx_description
1 polymer ?
#
loop_
_entity_poly.entity_id
_entity_poly.type
_entity_poly.pdbx_seq_one_letter_code
_entity_poly.pdbx_strand_id
1 'polypeptide(L)'
;MGAAASQDQKSTGDGKGDQNERPVESRGVLMIRDELLNSTHKFLGHIDRTLQQLEGEIKLHIPELDLEPEVDDLVSNPEIVEKLEQCVMNWQTQITIVIEEQLKKKPQAPGPISEIDFWRERTATLSAVSEQLKLPVVKKVVEVITRAEPVTVQNLDLTVTELSKLHVESVENVRFLSTLERHFKNLATGLDFSVILDTLPLMMNGLRMVWIISSHYNKDERMVPLMERIAWELSERVARVVNVRMLFKDKRELAKAKAQDGKQVLDQWKACYFDMRAKIETSGRDPRWEFDRKKLFEKTDYMSSICQDLYDILQILEEFYNIFGPELKAVTGDPKHIDHVLRRVDSLVVPIEELSFDPFNIRKIGSWKMVMKEFKAKVQAIEGEAINFINESFKTLRSASAAFDMLLKFKHIRSREAINNQMMQKFNDILAQYCKEVDIINGTFLNCKDNPPLDKNQPPVAGAIYWERSLFYRIKDTIIRFQEVPDMLESKLGKAVRAKYLEVGTCMKEYDQKKYERWREETELNLPLLMNRKLLVTVNSSGMTGPATERDIERDVRYMINFAPELKEIVSETKYMEQLGYSVPELARNVALQEDKFLRYVDGLKDLVNRYHLLMDCLNDAEFFLLAEQVHELRRVMRPGYKRLNWNALGISEFINRGTQACSKFESLVNQIQKNERDIDAKLQSIETANLFKFPAPDKSSDLPGVKEFCELIGRERAKDVSLLSRKYTAIGPLLTKMESLVMHTNSGRAKRMGQYYTYWERKVFDSLIKIKHATFNMAVMGNTPLFQIETILSAPEIVLHPKNNEVHKLVMQCVRDCVESTKRFVRWMHGTCIECPPQRVDGEDEPVVLSFYSEVCQHQQVNERAMAVSQSIQRLLSTVGPYLGRWKRYRRLWKLDKAIVMERFAAKRPSYVMYDEKLQFYSRISVEVAQQPLLKDEHIMRLNLEPLARTVQENAQAWVNSLGRLLNQSAREELFSLRDELLVLCV
;
A
#
# COMPACT_ATOMS: atom_id res chain seq x y z
N MET A 1 -4.80 -12.58 -20.29
CA MET A 1 -3.61 -11.70 -20.22
C MET A 1 -2.52 -12.53 -19.58
N GLY A 2 -1.77 -13.31 -20.34
CA GLY A 2 -0.56 -12.92 -21.06
C GLY A 2 0.51 -13.87 -20.52
N ALA A 3 0.64 -15.06 -21.13
CA ALA A 3 1.67 -15.40 -22.14
C ALA A 3 3.01 -15.75 -21.45
N ALA A 4 3.77 -16.78 -21.80
CA ALA A 4 3.65 -17.88 -22.73
C ALA A 4 4.74 -18.92 -22.34
N ALA A 5 4.64 -20.10 -22.93
CA ALA A 5 5.41 -21.31 -22.66
C ALA A 5 6.92 -21.23 -22.94
N SER A 6 7.69 -22.08 -22.23
CA SER A 6 8.87 -22.76 -22.78
C SER A 6 9.28 -23.97 -21.92
N GLN A 7 9.07 -25.17 -22.47
CA GLN A 7 9.95 -26.36 -22.37
C GLN A 7 11.41 -25.96 -22.67
N ASP A 8 12.49 -26.65 -22.32
CA ASP A 8 12.81 -27.92 -21.67
C ASP A 8 14.32 -27.81 -21.42
N GLN A 9 14.85 -28.26 -20.28
CA GLN A 9 16.14 -28.99 -20.22
C GLN A 9 16.46 -29.45 -18.79
N LYS A 10 16.06 -30.70 -18.53
CA LYS A 10 16.66 -31.73 -17.65
C LYS A 10 17.35 -31.24 -16.37
N SER A 11 16.54 -31.17 -15.32
CA SER A 11 16.92 -31.62 -13.97
C SER A 11 16.55 -33.09 -13.79
N THR A 12 17.50 -33.92 -13.37
CA THR A 12 17.21 -35.05 -12.47
C THR A 12 18.19 -34.96 -11.31
N GLY A 13 17.67 -34.56 -10.15
CA GLY A 13 18.19 -35.02 -8.86
C GLY A 13 18.03 -36.54 -8.76
N ASP A 14 18.46 -37.21 -7.71
CA ASP A 14 18.81 -36.78 -6.37
C ASP A 14 19.64 -37.93 -5.79
N GLY A 15 20.53 -37.65 -4.84
CA GLY A 15 21.42 -38.69 -4.33
C GLY A 15 22.33 -38.17 -3.24
N LYS A 16 21.77 -38.04 -2.03
CA LYS A 16 22.51 -37.97 -0.77
C LYS A 16 23.66 -38.99 -0.78
N GLY A 17 24.88 -38.47 -0.82
CA GLY A 17 26.12 -39.20 -0.62
C GLY A 17 26.99 -38.38 0.31
N ASP A 18 27.02 -38.80 1.56
CA ASP A 18 27.91 -38.38 2.62
C ASP A 18 29.37 -38.33 2.10
N GLN A 19 29.93 -37.14 1.92
CA GLN A 19 31.35 -36.95 1.64
C GLN A 19 31.93 -35.94 2.62
N ASN A 20 32.40 -36.50 3.73
CA ASN A 20 33.53 -36.05 4.55
C ASN A 20 34.01 -34.62 4.25
N GLU A 21 33.53 -33.69 5.06
CA GLU A 21 34.25 -32.48 5.42
C GLU A 21 35.69 -32.85 5.79
N ARG A 22 36.65 -32.61 4.89
CA ARG A 22 38.04 -32.47 5.31
C ARG A 22 38.13 -31.12 6.02
N PRO A 23 38.66 -31.06 7.25
CA PRO A 23 38.82 -29.80 7.94
C PRO A 23 39.68 -28.88 7.08
N VAL A 24 39.27 -27.62 6.94
CA VAL A 24 40.12 -26.55 6.41
C VAL A 24 41.29 -26.43 7.38
N GLU A 25 42.37 -27.16 7.11
CA GLU A 25 43.62 -27.06 7.85
C GLU A 25 44.05 -25.59 7.81
N SER A 26 44.27 -25.00 8.99
CA SER A 26 44.61 -23.60 9.11
C SER A 26 45.81 -23.30 8.22
N ARG A 27 45.84 -22.13 7.60
CA ARG A 27 46.94 -21.64 6.75
C ARG A 27 48.32 -21.80 7.41
N GLY A 28 48.37 -21.86 8.75
CA GLY A 28 49.56 -22.17 9.53
C GLY A 28 50.06 -23.62 9.43
N VAL A 29 49.16 -24.62 9.38
CA VAL A 29 49.53 -26.04 9.20
C VAL A 29 50.08 -26.30 7.80
N LEU A 30 49.48 -25.67 6.78
CA LEU A 30 49.99 -25.69 5.41
C LEU A 30 51.39 -25.05 5.31
N MET A 31 51.63 -23.95 6.04
CA MET A 31 52.95 -23.33 6.07
C MET A 31 54.00 -24.15 6.82
N ILE A 32 53.65 -24.78 7.94
CA ILE A 32 54.58 -25.69 8.66
C ILE A 32 54.92 -26.89 7.76
N ARG A 33 53.93 -27.42 7.03
CA ARG A 33 54.16 -28.48 6.05
C ARG A 33 55.05 -28.01 4.90
N ASP A 34 54.85 -26.81 4.38
CA ASP A 34 55.67 -26.23 3.31
C ASP A 34 57.09 -25.88 3.81
N GLU A 35 57.23 -25.44 5.06
CA GLU A 35 58.52 -25.16 5.70
C GLU A 35 59.28 -26.45 6.01
N LEU A 36 58.58 -27.52 6.41
CA LEU A 36 59.13 -28.87 6.54
C LEU A 36 59.50 -29.45 5.18
N LEU A 37 58.68 -29.23 4.13
CA LEU A 37 58.98 -29.64 2.75
C LEU A 37 60.17 -28.87 2.18
N ASN A 38 60.31 -27.58 2.49
CA ASN A 38 61.48 -26.77 2.13
C ASN A 38 62.71 -27.20 2.92
N SER A 39 62.56 -27.52 4.20
CA SER A 39 63.66 -28.01 5.04
C SER A 39 64.13 -29.39 4.60
N THR A 40 63.20 -30.28 4.22
CA THR A 40 63.52 -31.59 3.64
C THR A 40 64.07 -31.47 2.23
N HIS A 41 63.61 -30.53 1.39
CA HIS A 41 64.25 -30.23 0.10
C HIS A 41 65.66 -29.65 0.26
N LYS A 42 65.87 -28.77 1.26
CA LYS A 42 67.21 -28.27 1.60
C LYS A 42 68.10 -29.37 2.18
N PHE A 43 67.54 -30.29 2.94
CA PHE A 43 68.25 -31.46 3.47
C PHE A 43 68.58 -32.45 2.36
N LEU A 44 67.66 -32.71 1.43
CA LEU A 44 67.89 -33.46 0.20
C LEU A 44 68.94 -32.78 -0.66
N GLY A 45 68.86 -31.47 -0.87
CA GLY A 45 69.88 -30.70 -1.58
C GLY A 45 71.22 -30.65 -0.86
N HIS A 46 71.24 -30.72 0.47
CA HIS A 46 72.47 -30.90 1.25
C HIS A 46 72.99 -32.32 1.08
N ILE A 47 72.15 -33.35 1.09
CA ILE A 47 72.55 -34.75 0.84
C ILE A 47 73.05 -34.89 -0.60
N ASP A 48 72.38 -34.30 -1.59
CA ASP A 48 72.78 -34.29 -3.01
C ASP A 48 74.06 -33.51 -3.22
N ARG A 49 74.24 -32.36 -2.56
CA ARG A 49 75.53 -31.64 -2.55
C ARG A 49 76.61 -32.41 -1.83
N THR A 50 76.28 -33.10 -0.74
CA THR A 50 77.26 -33.92 0.00
C THR A 50 77.62 -35.17 -0.82
N LEU A 51 76.66 -35.77 -1.54
CA LEU A 51 76.86 -36.85 -2.50
C LEU A 51 77.68 -36.37 -3.70
N GLN A 52 77.36 -35.23 -4.30
CA GLN A 52 78.16 -34.61 -5.36
C GLN A 52 79.56 -34.20 -4.85
N GLN A 53 79.71 -33.75 -3.60
CA GLN A 53 81.01 -33.45 -2.99
C GLN A 53 81.80 -34.72 -2.65
N LEU A 54 81.14 -35.83 -2.29
CA LEU A 54 81.75 -37.15 -2.10
C LEU A 54 82.10 -37.80 -3.45
N GLU A 55 81.33 -37.54 -4.51
CA GLU A 55 81.53 -38.09 -5.85
C GLU A 55 82.44 -37.24 -6.76
N GLY A 56 82.68 -35.95 -6.44
CA GLY A 56 83.88 -35.21 -6.82
C GLY A 56 83.67 -33.80 -7.41
N GLU A 57 84.25 -32.80 -6.75
CA GLU A 57 84.91 -31.67 -7.43
C GLU A 57 86.41 -31.60 -7.08
N ILE A 58 86.79 -32.05 -5.88
CA ILE A 58 88.19 -32.12 -5.44
C ILE A 58 88.41 -33.51 -4.84
N LYS A 59 89.00 -34.42 -5.64
CA LYS A 59 89.47 -35.73 -5.17
C LYS A 59 90.99 -35.76 -5.22
N LEU A 60 91.63 -36.06 -4.09
CA LEU A 60 93.05 -36.37 -4.06
C LEU A 60 93.28 -37.63 -4.91
N HIS A 61 94.09 -37.51 -5.97
CA HIS A 61 94.35 -38.62 -6.89
C HIS A 61 95.20 -39.69 -6.19
N ILE A 62 94.66 -40.89 -5.95
CA ILE A 62 95.42 -42.00 -5.35
C ILE A 62 96.05 -42.82 -6.49
N PRO A 63 97.36 -43.14 -6.47
CA PRO A 63 97.99 -43.94 -7.51
C PRO A 63 97.50 -45.39 -7.49
N GLU A 64 97.30 -46.00 -8.67
CA GLU A 64 97.05 -47.44 -8.81
C GLU A 64 98.37 -48.22 -8.63
N LEU A 65 98.85 -48.28 -7.38
CA LEU A 65 100.05 -49.02 -6.98
C LEU A 65 99.68 -50.04 -5.89
N ASP A 66 100.32 -51.22 -5.91
CA ASP A 66 100.15 -52.21 -4.86
C ASP A 66 100.84 -51.73 -3.58
N LEU A 67 100.02 -51.26 -2.64
CA LEU A 67 100.43 -50.75 -1.35
C LEU A 67 100.26 -51.81 -0.24
N GLU A 68 100.07 -53.09 -0.55
CA GLU A 68 100.03 -54.17 0.46
C GLU A 68 101.36 -54.43 1.21
N PRO A 69 102.57 -54.30 0.60
CA PRO A 69 103.84 -54.55 1.28
C PRO A 69 104.11 -53.63 2.50
N GLU A 70 105.02 -54.04 3.39
CA GLU A 70 105.45 -53.22 4.53
C GLU A 70 106.19 -51.97 4.06
N VAL A 71 106.19 -50.92 4.90
CA VAL A 71 106.72 -49.60 4.50
C VAL A 71 108.20 -49.66 4.12
N ASP A 72 108.98 -50.53 4.76
CA ASP A 72 110.41 -50.70 4.50
C ASP A 72 110.70 -51.33 3.12
N ASP A 73 109.79 -52.19 2.62
CA ASP A 73 109.89 -52.78 1.28
C ASP A 73 109.56 -51.77 0.18
N LEU A 74 108.58 -50.89 0.44
CA LEU A 74 108.16 -49.84 -0.49
C LEU A 74 109.20 -48.73 -0.63
N VAL A 75 109.90 -48.37 0.45
CA VAL A 75 110.99 -47.38 0.44
C VAL A 75 112.20 -47.88 -0.36
N SER A 76 112.41 -49.19 -0.42
CA SER A 76 113.53 -49.81 -1.12
C SER A 76 113.38 -49.80 -2.66
N ASN A 77 112.19 -49.48 -3.19
CA ASN A 77 111.91 -49.45 -4.63
C ASN A 77 111.88 -48.00 -5.18
N PRO A 78 112.92 -47.56 -5.92
CA PRO A 78 113.02 -46.18 -6.39
C PRO A 78 111.91 -45.77 -7.38
N GLU A 79 111.39 -46.69 -8.20
CA GLU A 79 110.31 -46.37 -9.16
C GLU A 79 108.95 -46.15 -8.47
N ILE A 80 108.71 -46.86 -7.36
CA ILE A 80 107.49 -46.68 -6.55
C ILE A 80 107.59 -45.38 -5.77
N VAL A 81 108.75 -45.09 -5.18
CA VAL A 81 109.00 -43.83 -4.45
C VAL A 81 108.82 -42.61 -5.35
N GLU A 82 109.36 -42.61 -6.59
CA GLU A 82 109.20 -41.48 -7.54
C GLU A 82 107.72 -41.23 -7.90
N LYS A 83 106.93 -42.28 -8.13
CA LYS A 83 105.49 -42.16 -8.42
C LYS A 83 104.69 -41.66 -7.22
N LEU A 84 105.03 -42.14 -6.01
CA LEU A 84 104.42 -41.68 -4.76
C LEU A 84 104.81 -40.23 -4.44
N GLU A 85 106.03 -39.81 -4.76
CA GLU A 85 106.49 -38.42 -4.61
C GLU A 85 105.72 -37.48 -5.54
N GLN A 86 105.61 -37.81 -6.84
CA GLN A 86 104.78 -37.05 -7.79
C GLN A 86 103.32 -36.96 -7.34
N CYS A 87 102.79 -38.02 -6.74
CA CYS A 87 101.46 -38.02 -6.17
C CYS A 87 101.30 -37.03 -5.01
N VAL A 88 102.26 -37.01 -4.08
CA VAL A 88 102.27 -36.07 -2.94
C VAL A 88 102.42 -34.62 -3.43
N MET A 89 103.25 -34.34 -4.43
CA MET A 89 103.36 -33.00 -5.06
C MET A 89 102.06 -32.57 -5.75
N ASN A 90 101.37 -33.50 -6.41
CA ASN A 90 100.06 -33.24 -7.02
C ASN A 90 99.00 -32.94 -5.94
N TRP A 91 98.99 -33.67 -4.82
CA TRP A 91 98.11 -33.36 -3.68
C TRP A 91 98.39 -31.98 -3.11
N GLN A 92 99.66 -31.63 -2.90
CA GLN A 92 100.06 -30.30 -2.44
C GLN A 92 99.53 -29.20 -3.38
N THR A 93 99.69 -29.38 -4.69
CA THR A 93 99.22 -28.42 -5.70
C THR A 93 97.69 -28.30 -5.69
N GLN A 94 96.98 -29.42 -5.64
CA GLN A 94 95.51 -29.44 -5.58
C GLN A 94 95.00 -28.75 -4.31
N ILE A 95 95.59 -29.03 -3.15
CA ILE A 95 95.22 -28.39 -1.88
C ILE A 95 95.49 -26.88 -1.94
N THR A 96 96.60 -26.47 -2.54
CA THR A 96 96.95 -25.04 -2.70
C THR A 96 95.93 -24.31 -3.59
N ILE A 97 95.53 -24.90 -4.72
CA ILE A 97 94.49 -24.33 -5.60
C ILE A 97 93.18 -24.15 -4.84
N VAL A 98 92.76 -25.16 -4.07
CA VAL A 98 91.54 -25.08 -3.27
C VAL A 98 91.62 -23.99 -2.21
N ILE A 99 92.75 -23.85 -1.52
CA ILE A 99 92.97 -22.77 -0.55
C ILE A 99 92.85 -21.40 -1.24
N GLU A 100 93.49 -21.21 -2.39
CA GLU A 100 93.43 -19.96 -3.15
C GLU A 100 92.00 -19.62 -3.61
N GLU A 101 91.26 -20.60 -4.13
CA GLU A 101 89.88 -20.41 -4.56
C GLU A 101 88.99 -20.00 -3.38
N GLN A 102 89.12 -20.68 -2.24
CA GLN A 102 88.34 -20.37 -1.05
C GLN A 102 88.71 -19.00 -0.45
N LEU A 103 89.95 -18.54 -0.57
CA LEU A 103 90.36 -17.20 -0.15
C LEU A 103 89.78 -16.10 -1.07
N LYS A 104 89.57 -16.37 -2.35
CA LYS A 104 89.01 -15.41 -3.33
C LYS A 104 87.48 -15.32 -3.29
N LYS A 105 86.77 -16.36 -2.83
CA LYS A 105 85.29 -16.38 -2.77
C LYS A 105 84.73 -15.30 -1.83
N LYS A 106 83.58 -14.72 -2.22
CA LYS A 106 82.78 -13.76 -1.44
C LYS A 106 81.32 -14.21 -1.36
N PRO A 107 80.53 -13.71 -0.40
CA PRO A 107 79.11 -14.06 -0.31
C PRO A 107 78.31 -13.57 -1.52
N GLN A 108 77.40 -14.41 -2.03
CA GLN A 108 76.74 -14.23 -3.33
C GLN A 108 75.64 -13.14 -3.34
N ALA A 109 74.87 -13.01 -2.27
CA ALA A 109 73.80 -12.02 -2.15
C ALA A 109 74.19 -10.90 -1.18
N PRO A 110 73.52 -9.74 -1.19
CA PRO A 110 73.84 -8.62 -0.29
C PRO A 110 73.26 -8.75 1.13
N GLY A 111 72.30 -9.65 1.37
CA GLY A 111 71.68 -9.85 2.69
C GLY A 111 72.55 -10.65 3.68
N PRO A 112 72.24 -10.61 4.99
CA PRO A 112 73.05 -11.24 6.04
C PRO A 112 72.97 -12.78 6.05
N ILE A 113 71.89 -13.38 5.54
CA ILE A 113 71.76 -14.85 5.42
C ILE A 113 72.85 -15.42 4.49
N SER A 114 73.21 -14.67 3.45
CA SER A 114 74.23 -15.10 2.49
C SER A 114 75.63 -15.22 3.10
N GLU A 115 75.91 -14.49 4.19
CA GLU A 115 77.16 -14.63 4.95
C GLU A 115 77.20 -16.01 5.62
N ILE A 116 76.08 -16.47 6.19
CA ILE A 116 75.97 -17.80 6.81
C ILE A 116 76.16 -18.89 5.75
N ASP A 117 75.47 -18.77 4.61
CA ASP A 117 75.56 -19.75 3.53
C ASP A 117 76.97 -19.82 2.93
N PHE A 118 77.64 -18.67 2.80
CA PHE A 118 79.05 -18.59 2.38
C PHE A 118 79.97 -19.39 3.31
N TRP A 119 79.86 -19.19 4.63
CA TRP A 119 80.67 -19.93 5.59
C TRP A 119 80.33 -21.42 5.61
N ARG A 120 79.07 -21.81 5.43
CA ARG A 120 78.66 -23.22 5.29
C ARG A 120 79.28 -23.91 4.08
N GLU A 121 79.26 -23.25 2.92
CA GLU A 121 79.88 -23.76 1.68
C GLU A 121 81.39 -23.92 1.83
N ARG A 122 82.05 -22.93 2.45
CA ARG A 122 83.48 -22.97 2.74
C ARG A 122 83.84 -24.11 3.68
N THR A 123 83.09 -24.29 4.77
CA THR A 123 83.28 -25.39 5.72
C THR A 123 83.09 -26.75 5.03
N ALA A 124 82.05 -26.91 4.21
CA ALA A 124 81.80 -28.15 3.49
C ALA A 124 82.97 -28.50 2.55
N THR A 125 83.47 -27.52 1.80
CA THR A 125 84.60 -27.73 0.87
C THR A 125 85.89 -28.09 1.60
N LEU A 126 86.25 -27.34 2.65
CA LEU A 126 87.49 -27.59 3.42
C LEU A 126 87.40 -28.89 4.24
N SER A 127 86.22 -29.22 4.75
CA SER A 127 85.99 -30.48 5.46
C SER A 127 86.15 -31.68 4.54
N ALA A 128 85.66 -31.61 3.29
CA ALA A 128 85.79 -32.70 2.33
C ALA A 128 87.26 -33.02 2.03
N VAL A 129 88.11 -32.00 1.84
CA VAL A 129 89.55 -32.19 1.60
C VAL A 129 90.26 -32.67 2.88
N SER A 130 89.90 -32.16 4.05
CA SER A 130 90.46 -32.59 5.33
C SER A 130 90.16 -34.06 5.65
N GLU A 131 88.95 -34.54 5.35
CA GLU A 131 88.59 -35.96 5.54
C GLU A 131 89.33 -36.88 4.56
N GLN A 132 89.54 -36.45 3.31
CA GLN A 132 90.34 -37.22 2.34
C GLN A 132 91.78 -37.44 2.80
N LEU A 133 92.40 -36.43 3.43
CA LEU A 133 93.76 -36.55 4.00
C LEU A 133 93.86 -37.54 5.17
N LYS A 134 92.73 -37.86 5.82
CA LYS A 134 92.68 -38.81 6.94
C LYS A 134 92.55 -40.27 6.49
N LEU A 135 92.32 -40.52 5.20
CA LEU A 135 92.17 -41.87 4.66
C LEU A 135 93.42 -42.71 4.95
N PRO A 136 93.26 -43.99 5.33
CA PRO A 136 94.39 -44.85 5.72
C PRO A 136 95.42 -45.02 4.61
N VAL A 137 94.97 -45.06 3.34
CA VAL A 137 95.83 -45.15 2.16
C VAL A 137 96.71 -43.90 2.02
N VAL A 138 96.14 -42.70 2.20
CA VAL A 138 96.86 -41.43 2.13
C VAL A 138 97.90 -41.33 3.24
N LYS A 139 97.55 -41.75 4.47
CA LYS A 139 98.50 -41.81 5.59
C LYS A 139 99.68 -42.76 5.31
N LYS A 140 99.42 -43.94 4.73
CA LYS A 140 100.47 -44.90 4.37
C LYS A 140 101.41 -44.33 3.31
N VAL A 141 100.88 -43.65 2.29
CA VAL A 141 101.69 -42.96 1.25
C VAL A 141 102.59 -41.88 1.85
N VAL A 142 102.05 -41.05 2.75
CA VAL A 142 102.83 -40.02 3.45
C VAL A 142 103.91 -40.67 4.34
N GLU A 143 103.63 -41.78 5.01
CA GLU A 143 104.59 -42.49 5.87
C GLU A 143 105.79 -43.09 5.08
N VAL A 144 105.53 -43.58 3.86
CA VAL A 144 106.54 -44.09 2.93
C VAL A 144 107.44 -42.96 2.44
N ILE A 145 106.86 -41.87 1.94
CA ILE A 145 107.64 -40.71 1.45
C ILE A 145 108.36 -39.98 2.59
N THR A 146 107.83 -39.99 3.82
CA THR A 146 108.53 -39.40 4.98
C THR A 146 109.88 -40.05 5.23
N ARG A 147 109.99 -41.38 4.99
CA ARG A 147 111.26 -42.12 5.14
C ARG A 147 112.19 -41.96 3.93
N ALA A 148 111.64 -41.79 2.73
CA ALA A 148 112.41 -41.71 1.48
C ALA A 148 112.85 -40.28 1.09
N GLU A 149 111.94 -39.32 1.17
CA GLU A 149 112.08 -37.94 0.68
C GLU A 149 111.38 -36.95 1.66
N PRO A 150 112.01 -36.63 2.80
CA PRO A 150 111.36 -35.87 3.88
C PRO A 150 111.00 -34.42 3.50
N VAL A 151 111.66 -33.84 2.50
CA VAL A 151 111.43 -32.45 2.06
C VAL A 151 110.06 -32.29 1.39
N THR A 152 109.64 -33.27 0.59
CA THR A 152 108.35 -33.24 -0.13
C THR A 152 107.17 -33.36 0.84
N VAL A 153 107.30 -34.15 1.90
CA VAL A 153 106.29 -34.23 2.98
C VAL A 153 106.25 -32.96 3.82
N GLN A 154 107.40 -32.33 4.12
CA GLN A 154 107.42 -31.04 4.83
C GLN A 154 106.64 -29.95 4.09
N ASN A 155 106.76 -29.90 2.76
CA ASN A 155 106.00 -28.95 1.94
C ASN A 155 104.49 -29.26 1.93
N LEU A 156 104.11 -30.55 1.88
CA LEU A 156 102.71 -30.95 2.03
C LEU A 156 102.18 -30.57 3.42
N ASP A 157 102.92 -30.86 4.50
CA ASP A 157 102.53 -30.57 5.88
C ASP A 157 102.27 -29.08 6.11
N LEU A 158 103.04 -28.19 5.49
CA LEU A 158 102.78 -26.75 5.52
C LEU A 158 101.41 -26.41 4.92
N THR A 159 101.09 -26.94 3.73
CA THR A 159 99.79 -26.71 3.08
C THR A 159 98.62 -27.37 3.82
N VAL A 160 98.83 -28.55 4.42
CA VAL A 160 97.82 -29.25 5.24
C VAL A 160 97.58 -28.51 6.56
N THR A 161 98.60 -27.91 7.15
CA THR A 161 98.47 -27.05 8.33
C THR A 161 97.67 -25.80 8.02
N GLU A 162 97.92 -25.17 6.87
CA GLU A 162 97.15 -24.02 6.39
C GLU A 162 95.68 -24.39 6.11
N LEU A 163 95.44 -25.51 5.43
CA LEU A 163 94.10 -26.06 5.20
C LEU A 163 93.37 -26.31 6.53
N SER A 164 94.04 -26.94 7.49
CA SER A 164 93.48 -27.26 8.81
C SER A 164 93.11 -26.00 9.59
N LYS A 165 93.95 -24.96 9.53
CA LYS A 165 93.68 -23.65 10.14
C LYS A 165 92.43 -23.01 9.54
N LEU A 166 92.31 -22.97 8.21
CA LEU A 166 91.14 -22.43 7.52
C LEU A 166 89.87 -23.26 7.78
N HIS A 167 90.01 -24.58 7.89
CA HIS A 167 88.90 -25.48 8.23
C HIS A 167 88.37 -25.18 9.64
N VAL A 168 89.24 -25.14 10.65
CA VAL A 168 88.86 -24.81 12.04
C VAL A 168 88.18 -23.44 12.12
N GLU A 169 88.77 -22.42 11.46
CA GLU A 169 88.16 -21.08 11.37
C GLU A 169 86.75 -21.13 10.76
N SER A 170 86.58 -21.86 9.66
CA SER A 170 85.28 -21.96 8.99
C SER A 170 84.21 -22.65 9.85
N VAL A 171 84.59 -23.70 10.60
CA VAL A 171 83.69 -24.42 11.52
C VAL A 171 83.25 -23.52 12.69
N GLU A 172 84.19 -22.79 13.30
CA GLU A 172 83.88 -21.84 14.38
C GLU A 172 82.95 -20.72 13.90
N ASN A 173 83.24 -20.14 12.73
CA ASN A 173 82.42 -19.08 12.15
C ASN A 173 80.99 -19.54 11.85
N VAL A 174 80.82 -20.73 11.27
CA VAL A 174 79.47 -21.30 11.04
C VAL A 174 78.73 -21.49 12.36
N ARG A 175 79.42 -21.97 13.42
CA ARG A 175 78.79 -22.19 14.73
C ARG A 175 78.28 -20.88 15.34
N PHE A 176 79.08 -19.82 15.34
CA PHE A 176 78.67 -18.53 15.89
C PHE A 176 77.58 -17.86 15.05
N LEU A 177 77.73 -17.80 13.73
CA LEU A 177 76.74 -17.15 12.86
C LEU A 177 75.40 -17.89 12.81
N SER A 178 75.40 -19.23 12.94
CA SER A 178 74.16 -20.00 12.98
C SER A 178 73.28 -19.65 14.19
N THR A 179 73.85 -19.10 15.27
CA THR A 179 73.05 -18.59 16.41
C THR A 179 72.20 -17.37 16.04
N LEU A 180 72.57 -16.64 14.98
CA LEU A 180 71.88 -15.45 14.48
C LEU A 180 70.94 -15.74 13.31
N GLU A 181 70.97 -16.95 12.74
CA GLU A 181 70.22 -17.30 11.52
C GLU A 181 68.72 -17.03 11.65
N ARG A 182 68.12 -17.35 12.80
CA ARG A 182 66.70 -17.09 13.06
C ARG A 182 66.38 -15.59 13.02
N HIS A 183 67.24 -14.76 13.61
CA HIS A 183 67.07 -13.31 13.60
C HIS A 183 67.15 -12.76 12.18
N PHE A 184 68.11 -13.22 11.37
CA PHE A 184 68.24 -12.79 9.97
C PHE A 184 67.07 -13.24 9.10
N LYS A 185 66.52 -14.45 9.34
CA LYS A 185 65.27 -14.90 8.68
C LYS A 185 64.09 -14.01 9.04
N ASN A 186 63.92 -13.66 10.31
CA ASN A 186 62.86 -12.73 10.74
C ASN A 186 62.97 -11.35 10.05
N LEU A 187 64.18 -10.86 9.79
CA LEU A 187 64.37 -9.60 9.05
C LEU A 187 63.95 -9.71 7.58
N ALA A 188 64.30 -10.82 6.92
CA ALA A 188 64.04 -11.02 5.50
C ALA A 188 62.57 -11.39 5.21
N THR A 189 61.99 -12.30 6.01
CA THR A 189 60.67 -12.91 5.76
C THR A 189 59.60 -12.57 6.80
N GLY A 190 59.89 -11.72 7.78
CA GLY A 190 58.90 -11.28 8.78
C GLY A 190 57.68 -10.64 8.12
N LEU A 191 56.47 -11.07 8.50
CA LEU A 191 55.22 -10.62 7.89
C LEU A 191 55.00 -9.11 8.08
N ASP A 192 55.18 -8.62 9.31
CA ASP A 192 54.94 -7.23 9.72
C ASP A 192 56.19 -6.59 10.33
N PHE A 193 56.23 -5.25 10.36
CA PHE A 193 57.33 -4.49 10.98
C PHE A 193 57.45 -4.72 12.49
N SER A 194 56.37 -5.11 13.17
CA SER A 194 56.39 -5.48 14.60
C SER A 194 57.37 -6.63 14.88
N VAL A 195 57.38 -7.66 14.05
CA VAL A 195 58.30 -8.80 14.17
C VAL A 195 59.75 -8.33 14.06
N ILE A 196 60.02 -7.33 13.21
CA ILE A 196 61.35 -6.75 13.03
C ILE A 196 61.73 -5.92 14.26
N LEU A 197 60.83 -5.06 14.74
CA LEU A 197 61.04 -4.24 15.94
C LEU A 197 61.38 -5.09 17.17
N ASP A 198 60.68 -6.22 17.36
CA ASP A 198 60.94 -7.16 18.46
C ASP A 198 62.26 -7.93 18.28
N THR A 199 62.62 -8.23 17.03
CA THR A 199 63.85 -8.98 16.70
C THR A 199 65.11 -8.12 16.84
N LEU A 200 65.04 -6.82 16.56
CA LEU A 200 66.21 -5.92 16.53
C LEU A 200 67.01 -5.88 17.86
N PRO A 201 66.38 -5.68 19.04
CA PRO A 201 67.11 -5.71 20.31
C PRO A 201 67.75 -7.07 20.61
N LEU A 202 67.03 -8.17 20.32
CA LEU A 202 67.51 -9.54 20.55
C LEU A 202 68.69 -9.87 19.63
N MET A 203 68.60 -9.50 18.36
CA MET A 203 69.66 -9.66 17.38
C MET A 203 70.91 -8.87 17.77
N MET A 204 70.75 -7.62 18.23
CA MET A 204 71.89 -6.79 18.65
C MET A 204 72.61 -7.40 19.87
N ASN A 205 71.86 -7.99 20.82
CA ASN A 205 72.45 -8.75 21.92
C ASN A 205 73.20 -10.00 21.42
N GLY A 206 72.63 -10.72 20.44
CA GLY A 206 73.30 -11.87 19.82
C GLY A 206 74.61 -11.47 19.12
N LEU A 207 74.59 -10.36 18.37
CA LEU A 207 75.79 -9.81 17.71
C LEU A 207 76.85 -9.39 18.73
N ARG A 208 76.46 -8.83 19.87
CA ARG A 208 77.38 -8.56 20.99
C ARG A 208 78.03 -9.86 21.51
N MET A 209 77.27 -10.93 21.70
CA MET A 209 77.84 -12.20 22.16
C MET A 209 78.82 -12.78 21.14
N VAL A 210 78.50 -12.69 19.85
CA VAL A 210 79.43 -13.11 18.79
C VAL A 210 80.71 -12.28 18.79
N TRP A 211 80.64 -10.97 19.01
CA TRP A 211 81.82 -10.09 19.10
C TRP A 211 82.72 -10.37 20.30
N ILE A 212 82.14 -10.71 21.44
CA ILE A 212 82.90 -10.98 22.67
C ILE A 212 83.55 -12.38 22.61
N ILE A 213 82.85 -13.37 22.07
CA ILE A 213 83.23 -14.79 22.19
C ILE A 213 83.98 -15.31 20.95
N SER A 214 83.67 -14.79 19.75
CA SER A 214 84.31 -15.28 18.52
C SER A 214 85.75 -14.81 18.40
N SER A 215 86.64 -15.75 18.07
CA SER A 215 88.06 -15.55 17.73
C SER A 215 88.28 -14.76 16.43
N HIS A 216 87.31 -14.78 15.51
CA HIS A 216 87.43 -14.23 14.14
C HIS A 216 86.46 -13.07 13.86
N TYR A 217 85.24 -13.13 14.43
CA TYR A 217 84.25 -12.06 14.33
C TYR A 217 84.40 -10.98 15.41
N ASN A 218 85.52 -10.92 16.13
CA ASN A 218 85.91 -9.83 17.03
C ASN A 218 86.73 -8.72 16.34
N LYS A 219 86.77 -8.72 15.00
CA LYS A 219 87.49 -7.74 14.17
C LYS A 219 86.53 -6.95 13.29
N ASP A 220 86.84 -5.67 13.10
CA ASP A 220 86.07 -4.76 12.25
C ASP A 220 85.94 -5.27 10.81
N GLU A 221 86.98 -5.92 10.28
CA GLU A 221 87.03 -6.47 8.92
C GLU A 221 85.89 -7.45 8.60
N ARG A 222 85.34 -8.13 9.62
CA ARG A 222 84.25 -9.11 9.47
C ARG A 222 82.92 -8.59 9.97
N MET A 223 82.90 -7.88 11.09
CA MET A 223 81.64 -7.37 11.66
C MET A 223 81.07 -6.18 10.92
N VAL A 224 81.90 -5.27 10.41
CA VAL A 224 81.39 -4.10 9.68
C VAL A 224 80.64 -4.53 8.41
N PRO A 225 81.19 -5.42 7.54
CA PRO A 225 80.44 -5.95 6.40
C PRO A 225 79.14 -6.67 6.81
N LEU A 226 79.13 -7.44 7.91
CA LEU A 226 77.92 -8.09 8.38
C LEU A 226 76.85 -7.08 8.81
N MET A 227 77.23 -6.03 9.53
CA MET A 227 76.32 -4.95 9.93
C MET A 227 75.83 -4.13 8.74
N GLU A 228 76.66 -3.90 7.73
CA GLU A 228 76.26 -3.29 6.45
C GLU A 228 75.20 -4.14 5.72
N ARG A 229 75.38 -5.48 5.68
CA ARG A 229 74.41 -6.41 5.10
C ARG A 229 73.07 -6.38 5.84
N ILE A 230 73.08 -6.26 7.17
CA ILE A 230 71.86 -6.12 7.99
C ILE A 230 71.17 -4.78 7.68
N ALA A 231 71.91 -3.67 7.64
CA ALA A 231 71.36 -2.36 7.29
C ALA A 231 70.78 -2.34 5.86
N TRP A 232 71.41 -3.08 4.93
CA TRP A 232 70.88 -3.27 3.58
C TRP A 232 69.54 -4.01 3.59
N GLU A 233 69.43 -5.12 4.33
CA GLU A 233 68.18 -5.92 4.42
C GLU A 233 67.04 -5.10 5.02
N LEU A 234 67.31 -4.33 6.10
CA LEU A 234 66.33 -3.44 6.70
C LEU A 234 65.87 -2.35 5.72
N SER A 235 66.80 -1.76 4.99
CA SER A 235 66.50 -0.76 3.95
C SER A 235 65.62 -1.35 2.84
N GLU A 236 65.95 -2.54 2.35
CA GLU A 236 65.20 -3.23 1.31
C GLU A 236 63.78 -3.58 1.78
N ARG A 237 63.64 -4.05 3.03
CA ARG A 237 62.34 -4.35 3.63
C ARG A 237 61.46 -3.10 3.73
N VAL A 238 62.01 -1.98 4.21
CA VAL A 238 61.27 -0.71 4.30
C VAL A 238 60.85 -0.21 2.92
N ALA A 239 61.74 -0.25 1.94
CA ALA A 239 61.42 0.17 0.57
C ALA A 239 60.26 -0.65 -0.04
N ARG A 240 60.24 -1.97 0.18
CA ARG A 240 59.20 -2.88 -0.32
C ARG A 240 57.84 -2.67 0.34
N VAL A 241 57.80 -2.53 1.67
CA VAL A 241 56.53 -2.44 2.42
C VAL A 241 55.91 -1.05 2.29
N VAL A 242 56.71 0.02 2.33
CA VAL A 242 56.20 1.40 2.21
C VAL A 242 55.79 1.72 0.77
N ASN A 243 56.57 1.27 -0.23
CA ASN A 243 56.33 1.47 -1.67
C ASN A 243 55.57 2.77 -2.03
N VAL A 244 56.31 3.86 -2.24
CA VAL A 244 55.77 5.21 -2.41
C VAL A 244 54.67 5.32 -3.48
N ARG A 245 54.74 4.55 -4.57
CA ARG A 245 53.77 4.59 -5.67
C ARG A 245 52.41 3.96 -5.32
N MET A 246 52.40 3.03 -4.37
CA MET A 246 51.20 2.32 -3.94
C MET A 246 50.69 2.81 -2.59
N LEU A 247 51.54 3.48 -1.81
CA LEU A 247 51.23 3.96 -0.46
C LEU A 247 49.93 4.77 -0.40
N PHE A 248 49.73 5.67 -1.37
CA PHE A 248 48.59 6.58 -1.39
C PHE A 248 47.30 5.96 -1.96
N LYS A 249 47.38 4.75 -2.55
CA LYS A 249 46.24 3.97 -3.02
C LYS A 249 45.63 3.10 -1.90
N ASP A 250 46.40 2.84 -0.85
CA ASP A 250 45.93 2.14 0.34
C ASP A 250 44.98 3.03 1.17
N LYS A 251 44.26 2.41 2.12
CA LYS A 251 43.52 3.17 3.12
C LYS A 251 44.49 4.06 3.92
N ARG A 252 44.12 5.33 4.12
CA ARG A 252 44.97 6.36 4.75
C ARG A 252 45.56 5.94 6.09
N GLU A 253 44.76 5.33 6.96
CA GLU A 253 45.24 4.79 8.25
C GLU A 253 46.34 3.74 8.09
N LEU A 254 46.17 2.81 7.15
CA LEU A 254 47.15 1.76 6.86
C LEU A 254 48.42 2.34 6.23
N ALA A 255 48.27 3.31 5.31
CA ALA A 255 49.39 3.99 4.67
C ALA A 255 50.24 4.75 5.72
N LYS A 256 49.56 5.44 6.64
CA LYS A 256 50.20 6.22 7.71
C LYS A 256 50.92 5.31 8.70
N ALA A 257 50.29 4.20 9.10
CA ALA A 257 50.93 3.17 9.92
C ALA A 257 52.18 2.58 9.23
N LYS A 258 52.09 2.20 7.95
CA LYS A 258 53.25 1.68 7.20
C LYS A 258 54.43 2.66 7.16
N ALA A 259 54.17 3.94 6.90
CA ALA A 259 55.21 4.97 6.87
C ALA A 259 55.83 5.19 8.26
N GLN A 260 55.00 5.22 9.31
CA GLN A 260 55.44 5.39 10.69
C GLN A 260 56.25 4.19 11.19
N ASP A 261 55.76 2.96 10.96
CA ASP A 261 56.43 1.73 11.34
C ASP A 261 57.76 1.56 10.60
N GLY A 262 57.78 1.88 9.29
CA GLY A 262 59.01 1.87 8.49
C GLY A 262 60.07 2.84 9.02
N LYS A 263 59.66 4.05 9.45
CA LYS A 263 60.53 4.99 10.15
C LYS A 263 61.02 4.41 11.48
N GLN A 264 60.11 3.87 12.29
CA GLN A 264 60.41 3.32 13.60
C GLN A 264 61.43 2.19 13.53
N VAL A 265 61.35 1.30 12.54
CA VAL A 265 62.33 0.22 12.33
C VAL A 265 63.74 0.76 12.09
N LEU A 266 63.87 1.78 11.24
CA LEU A 266 65.18 2.38 10.91
C LEU A 266 65.76 3.16 12.08
N ASP A 267 64.92 3.89 12.82
CA ASP A 267 65.33 4.63 14.01
C ASP A 267 65.70 3.66 15.15
N GLN A 268 64.93 2.58 15.33
CA GLN A 268 65.19 1.55 16.34
C GLN A 268 66.48 0.78 16.04
N TRP A 269 66.81 0.52 14.77
CA TRP A 269 68.10 -0.07 14.37
C TRP A 269 69.27 0.76 14.90
N LYS A 270 69.22 2.08 14.68
CA LYS A 270 70.24 3.02 15.14
C LYS A 270 70.26 3.14 16.67
N ALA A 271 69.09 3.23 17.30
CA ALA A 271 68.97 3.29 18.76
C ALA A 271 69.57 2.04 19.43
N CYS A 272 69.18 0.85 18.99
CA CYS A 272 69.71 -0.42 19.49
C CYS A 272 71.24 -0.50 19.37
N TYR A 273 71.82 0.03 18.30
CA TYR A 273 73.29 0.08 18.14
C TYR A 273 73.95 0.96 19.21
N PHE A 274 73.44 2.18 19.41
CA PHE A 274 73.99 3.11 20.42
C PHE A 274 73.76 2.63 21.85
N ASP A 275 72.61 2.03 22.13
CA ASP A 275 72.32 1.42 23.43
C ASP A 275 73.29 0.25 23.71
N MET A 276 73.57 -0.57 22.70
CA MET A 276 74.51 -1.67 22.83
C MET A 276 75.94 -1.16 23.06
N ARG A 277 76.35 -0.15 22.29
CA ARG A 277 77.64 0.52 22.48
C ARG A 277 77.78 1.03 23.91
N ALA A 278 76.79 1.75 24.43
CA ALA A 278 76.81 2.29 25.78
C ALA A 278 76.93 1.18 26.84
N LYS A 279 76.24 0.04 26.65
CA LYS A 279 76.36 -1.14 27.53
C LYS A 279 77.77 -1.74 27.51
N ILE A 280 78.40 -1.84 26.33
CA ILE A 280 79.77 -2.36 26.18
C ILE A 280 80.78 -1.40 26.83
N GLU A 281 80.66 -0.09 26.59
CA GLU A 281 81.53 0.93 27.22
C GLU A 281 81.39 0.94 28.75
N THR A 282 80.16 0.78 29.27
CA THR A 282 79.91 0.71 30.73
C THR A 282 80.51 -0.56 31.36
N SER A 283 80.56 -1.67 30.63
CA SER A 283 81.12 -2.93 31.14
C SER A 283 82.64 -2.88 31.33
N GLY A 284 83.35 -2.04 30.58
CA GLY A 284 84.79 -1.78 30.67
C GLY A 284 85.73 -2.98 30.40
N ARG A 285 85.18 -4.19 30.24
CA ARG A 285 85.93 -5.46 30.06
C ARG A 285 85.85 -6.02 28.64
N ASP A 286 84.87 -5.58 27.87
CA ASP A 286 84.59 -6.08 26.52
C ASP A 286 85.35 -5.25 25.44
N PRO A 287 85.68 -5.83 24.26
CA PRO A 287 86.35 -5.10 23.18
C PRO A 287 85.49 -3.94 22.65
N ARG A 288 86.13 -2.80 22.33
CA ARG A 288 85.45 -1.56 21.92
C ARG A 288 84.55 -1.79 20.71
N TRP A 289 83.27 -1.42 20.84
CA TRP A 289 82.24 -1.53 19.79
C TRP A 289 82.01 -0.18 19.12
N GLU A 290 82.84 0.18 18.14
CA GLU A 290 82.66 1.41 17.36
C GLU A 290 83.01 1.19 15.88
N PHE A 291 82.08 1.53 15.00
CA PHE A 291 82.19 1.31 13.55
C PHE A 291 81.92 2.61 12.78
N ASP A 292 82.24 2.63 11.48
CA ASP A 292 81.98 3.77 10.61
C ASP A 292 80.47 4.06 10.49
N ARG A 293 80.06 5.18 11.08
CA ARG A 293 78.67 5.61 11.16
C ARG A 293 78.08 5.93 9.78
N LYS A 294 78.89 6.42 8.84
CA LYS A 294 78.38 6.76 7.50
C LYS A 294 77.96 5.51 6.76
N LYS A 295 78.80 4.48 6.79
CA LYS A 295 78.52 3.19 6.16
C LYS A 295 77.27 2.51 6.72
N LEU A 296 77.05 2.62 8.03
CA LEU A 296 75.93 1.97 8.70
C LEU A 296 74.60 2.72 8.61
N PHE A 297 74.63 4.05 8.71
CA PHE A 297 73.42 4.84 8.98
C PHE A 297 73.05 5.85 7.89
N GLU A 298 73.94 6.23 6.97
CA GLU A 298 73.63 7.29 6.00
C GLU A 298 72.40 6.97 5.13
N LYS A 299 72.31 5.72 4.64
CA LYS A 299 71.16 5.26 3.86
C LYS A 299 69.90 5.14 4.73
N THR A 300 70.00 4.54 5.92
CA THR A 300 68.84 4.32 6.79
C THR A 300 68.29 5.62 7.36
N ASP A 301 69.15 6.58 7.73
CA ASP A 301 68.77 7.91 8.20
C ASP A 301 68.03 8.69 7.09
N TYR A 302 68.55 8.62 5.86
CA TYR A 302 67.87 9.24 4.72
C TYR A 302 66.50 8.61 4.49
N MET A 303 66.41 7.28 4.46
CA MET A 303 65.12 6.58 4.30
C MET A 303 64.13 6.89 5.43
N SER A 304 64.60 7.00 6.67
CA SER A 304 63.78 7.43 7.83
C SER A 304 63.20 8.83 7.61
N SER A 305 64.00 9.77 7.07
CA SER A 305 63.51 11.12 6.72
C SER A 305 62.44 11.11 5.62
N ILE A 306 62.57 10.22 4.62
CA ILE A 306 61.54 10.06 3.57
C ILE A 306 60.26 9.48 4.15
N CYS A 307 60.35 8.46 5.01
CA CYS A 307 59.18 7.91 5.69
C CYS A 307 58.46 8.96 6.54
N GLN A 308 59.20 9.87 7.20
CA GLN A 308 58.62 11.01 7.91
C GLN A 308 57.93 11.98 6.95
N ASP A 309 58.56 12.35 5.85
CA ASP A 309 57.94 13.24 4.85
C ASP A 309 56.64 12.64 4.29
N LEU A 310 56.61 11.33 4.01
CA LEU A 310 55.41 10.62 3.55
C LEU A 310 54.31 10.57 4.61
N TYR A 311 54.68 10.35 5.87
CA TYR A 311 53.76 10.45 7.00
C TYR A 311 53.16 11.86 7.09
N ASP A 312 53.99 12.90 6.99
CA ASP A 312 53.55 14.30 7.06
C ASP A 312 52.59 14.65 5.91
N ILE A 313 52.84 14.13 4.69
CA ILE A 313 51.91 14.28 3.56
C ILE A 313 50.55 13.63 3.88
N LEU A 314 50.54 12.38 4.36
CA LEU A 314 49.32 11.66 4.72
C LEU A 314 48.55 12.37 5.85
N GLN A 315 49.28 12.89 6.84
CA GLN A 315 48.75 13.68 7.94
C GLN A 315 48.07 14.97 7.43
N ILE A 316 48.71 15.69 6.49
CA ILE A 316 48.14 16.91 5.90
C ILE A 316 46.86 16.61 5.12
N LEU A 317 46.82 15.50 4.38
CA LEU A 317 45.60 15.08 3.68
C LEU A 317 44.47 14.81 4.68
N GLU A 318 44.74 14.04 5.74
CA GLU A 318 43.77 13.76 6.81
C GLU A 318 43.21 15.04 7.44
N GLU A 319 44.07 16.01 7.75
CA GLU A 319 43.67 17.31 8.29
C GLU A 319 42.73 18.08 7.35
N PHE A 320 43.02 18.11 6.04
CA PHE A 320 42.11 18.73 5.07
C PHE A 320 40.78 18.00 4.95
N TYR A 321 40.79 16.67 5.00
CA TYR A 321 39.57 15.86 4.94
C TYR A 321 38.69 16.01 6.18
N ASN A 322 39.30 16.17 7.35
CA ASN A 322 38.61 16.48 8.58
C ASN A 322 37.92 17.85 8.49
N ILE A 323 38.58 18.84 7.88
CA ILE A 323 38.03 20.19 7.66
C ILE A 323 36.90 20.20 6.64
N PHE A 324 37.11 19.58 5.48
CA PHE A 324 36.16 19.54 4.36
C PHE A 324 35.19 18.34 4.44
N GLY A 325 34.90 17.89 5.67
CA GLY A 325 33.97 16.80 5.93
C GLY A 325 32.50 17.12 5.61
N PRO A 326 31.59 16.16 5.81
CA PRO A 326 30.16 16.34 5.56
C PRO A 326 29.52 17.44 6.43
N GLU A 327 30.13 17.79 7.56
CA GLU A 327 29.61 18.79 8.49
C GLU A 327 29.75 20.21 7.94
N LEU A 328 30.90 20.54 7.34
CA LEU A 328 31.08 21.81 6.64
C LEU A 328 30.11 21.88 5.44
N LYS A 329 29.85 20.77 4.74
CA LYS A 329 28.83 20.73 3.67
C LYS A 329 27.40 20.95 4.17
N ALA A 330 27.08 20.53 5.40
CA ALA A 330 25.76 20.70 5.98
C ALA A 330 25.49 22.15 6.42
N VAL A 331 26.54 22.83 6.91
CA VAL A 331 26.46 24.20 7.41
C VAL A 331 26.57 25.23 6.27
N THR A 332 27.31 24.91 5.22
CA THR A 332 27.54 25.82 4.08
C THR A 332 26.49 25.65 2.97
N GLY A 333 26.20 26.76 2.27
CA GLY A 333 25.21 26.80 1.20
C GLY A 333 25.73 26.32 -0.17
N ASP A 334 27.04 26.10 -0.32
CA ASP A 334 27.69 25.77 -1.59
C ASP A 334 28.56 24.49 -1.50
N PRO A 335 27.95 23.30 -1.66
CA PRO A 335 28.69 22.04 -1.64
C PRO A 335 29.64 21.88 -2.83
N LYS A 336 29.43 22.62 -3.94
CA LYS A 336 30.24 22.48 -5.17
C LYS A 336 31.64 23.04 -4.98
N HIS A 337 31.76 24.16 -4.25
CA HIS A 337 33.06 24.74 -3.95
C HIS A 337 33.90 23.83 -3.06
N ILE A 338 33.28 23.16 -2.06
CA ILE A 338 33.96 22.17 -1.21
C ILE A 338 34.48 20.99 -2.04
N ASP A 339 33.67 20.47 -2.95
CA ASP A 339 34.10 19.38 -3.85
C ASP A 339 35.25 19.80 -4.76
N HIS A 340 35.27 21.06 -5.21
CA HIS A 340 36.39 21.60 -5.99
C HIS A 340 37.68 21.63 -5.17
N VAL A 341 37.64 22.12 -3.92
CA VAL A 341 38.81 22.15 -3.03
C VAL A 341 39.29 20.73 -2.70
N LEU A 342 38.38 19.78 -2.43
CA LEU A 342 38.74 18.38 -2.20
C LEU A 342 39.45 17.72 -3.40
N ARG A 343 38.98 17.97 -4.62
CA ARG A 343 39.67 17.49 -5.84
C ARG A 343 41.09 18.04 -5.94
N ARG A 344 41.32 19.29 -5.52
CA ARG A 344 42.67 19.87 -5.47
C ARG A 344 43.53 19.21 -4.38
N VAL A 345 42.96 18.90 -3.23
CA VAL A 345 43.63 18.13 -2.16
C VAL A 345 44.04 16.75 -2.68
N ASP A 346 43.18 16.04 -3.39
CA ASP A 346 43.52 14.75 -4.02
C ASP A 346 44.63 14.89 -5.07
N SER A 347 44.63 15.99 -5.84
CA SER A 347 45.68 16.27 -6.82
C SER A 347 47.06 16.55 -6.22
N LEU A 348 47.17 16.80 -4.90
CA LEU A 348 48.46 17.05 -4.25
C LEU A 348 49.38 15.83 -4.30
N VAL A 349 48.80 14.63 -4.39
CA VAL A 349 49.52 13.36 -4.25
C VAL A 349 49.93 12.78 -5.60
N VAL A 350 49.24 13.15 -6.68
CA VAL A 350 49.52 12.68 -8.05
C VAL A 350 50.99 12.86 -8.46
N PRO A 351 51.65 14.02 -8.23
CA PRO A 351 53.08 14.18 -8.56
C PRO A 351 54.01 13.24 -7.78
N ILE A 352 53.57 12.73 -6.62
CA ILE A 352 54.31 11.83 -5.75
C ILE A 352 54.05 10.36 -6.15
N GLU A 353 52.85 10.03 -6.63
CA GLU A 353 52.54 8.70 -7.19
C GLU A 353 53.25 8.45 -8.53
N GLU A 354 53.37 9.48 -9.37
CA GLU A 354 53.93 9.40 -10.73
C GLU A 354 55.44 9.68 -10.81
N LEU A 355 56.17 9.53 -9.69
CA LEU A 355 57.60 9.81 -9.64
C LEU A 355 58.41 8.94 -10.62
N SER A 356 59.24 9.60 -11.42
CA SER A 356 60.15 8.98 -12.39
C SER A 356 61.42 8.38 -11.75
N PHE A 357 61.62 8.58 -10.45
CA PHE A 357 62.76 8.09 -9.69
C PHE A 357 62.30 7.48 -8.36
N ASP A 358 63.17 6.66 -7.75
CA ASP A 358 62.94 6.09 -6.42
C ASP A 358 63.33 7.10 -5.32
N PRO A 359 62.40 7.53 -4.44
CA PRO A 359 62.67 8.45 -3.33
C PRO A 359 63.67 7.92 -2.31
N PHE A 360 63.78 6.60 -2.14
CA PHE A 360 64.72 6.01 -1.19
C PHE A 360 66.16 5.96 -1.72
N ASN A 361 66.38 6.32 -3.00
CA ASN A 361 67.71 6.40 -3.57
C ASN A 361 68.40 7.72 -3.17
N ILE A 362 69.43 7.61 -2.32
CA ILE A 362 70.17 8.75 -1.79
C ILE A 362 70.76 9.70 -2.85
N ARG A 363 71.04 9.19 -4.06
CA ARG A 363 71.56 10.00 -5.17
C ARG A 363 70.54 11.02 -5.69
N LYS A 364 69.26 10.87 -5.36
CA LYS A 364 68.14 11.72 -5.81
C LYS A 364 67.60 12.66 -4.72
N ILE A 365 68.34 12.85 -3.63
CA ILE A 365 67.96 13.74 -2.52
C ILE A 365 67.58 15.16 -2.96
N GLY A 366 68.29 15.74 -3.94
CA GLY A 366 67.98 17.07 -4.48
C GLY A 366 66.62 17.13 -5.17
N SER A 367 66.29 16.10 -5.95
CA SER A 367 65.01 15.99 -6.65
C SER A 367 63.85 15.82 -5.67
N TRP A 368 63.99 14.97 -4.64
CA TRP A 368 62.97 14.81 -3.59
C TRP A 368 62.69 16.12 -2.84
N LYS A 369 63.74 16.86 -2.46
CA LYS A 369 63.58 18.17 -1.79
C LYS A 369 62.80 19.18 -2.63
N MET A 370 62.94 19.15 -3.97
CA MET A 370 62.15 20.02 -4.86
C MET A 370 60.67 19.63 -4.88
N VAL A 371 60.38 18.32 -4.97
CA VAL A 371 58.99 17.80 -4.91
C VAL A 371 58.32 18.21 -3.60
N MET A 372 59.00 18.05 -2.47
CA MET A 372 58.47 18.46 -1.16
C MET A 372 58.28 19.98 -1.04
N LYS A 373 59.15 20.78 -1.66
CA LYS A 373 58.98 22.25 -1.70
C LYS A 373 57.74 22.66 -2.50
N GLU A 374 57.52 22.03 -3.66
CA GLU A 374 56.33 22.27 -4.48
C GLU A 374 55.04 21.83 -3.77
N PHE A 375 55.07 20.65 -3.12
CA PHE A 375 53.97 20.16 -2.30
C PHE A 375 53.59 21.16 -1.20
N LYS A 376 54.57 21.64 -0.42
CA LYS A 376 54.33 22.64 0.64
C LYS A 376 53.75 23.94 0.09
N ALA A 377 54.17 24.40 -1.08
CA ALA A 377 53.63 25.59 -1.73
C ALA A 377 52.16 25.40 -2.17
N LYS A 378 51.82 24.25 -2.78
CA LYS A 378 50.43 23.92 -3.15
C LYS A 378 49.52 23.81 -1.93
N VAL A 379 50.02 23.22 -0.84
CA VAL A 379 49.31 23.12 0.43
C VAL A 379 48.98 24.51 1.02
N GLN A 380 49.94 25.45 1.02
CA GLN A 380 49.69 26.83 1.48
C GLN A 380 48.65 27.55 0.60
N ALA A 381 48.64 27.30 -0.71
CA ALA A 381 47.64 27.88 -1.60
C ALA A 381 46.22 27.36 -1.30
N ILE A 382 46.07 26.06 -1.03
CA ILE A 382 44.77 25.46 -0.64
C ILE A 382 44.32 25.99 0.73
N GLU A 383 45.25 26.16 1.67
CA GLU A 383 44.96 26.74 2.99
C GLU A 383 44.44 28.18 2.91
N GLY A 384 45.04 29.02 2.05
CA GLY A 384 44.54 30.37 1.80
C GLY A 384 43.13 30.41 1.19
N GLU A 385 42.85 29.51 0.23
CA GLU A 385 41.50 29.36 -0.34
C GLU A 385 40.49 28.89 0.72
N ALA A 386 40.86 27.93 1.56
CA ALA A 386 40.03 27.42 2.66
C ALA A 386 39.63 28.54 3.63
N ILE A 387 40.57 29.41 4.00
CA ILE A 387 40.32 30.55 4.90
C ILE A 387 39.33 31.53 4.26
N ASN A 388 39.51 31.86 2.98
CA ASN A 388 38.59 32.74 2.26
C ASN A 388 37.18 32.14 2.17
N PHE A 389 37.09 30.84 1.86
CA PHE A 389 35.82 30.12 1.80
C PHE A 389 35.09 30.10 3.15
N ILE A 390 35.82 29.86 4.26
CA ILE A 390 35.26 29.92 5.61
C ILE A 390 34.74 31.33 5.91
N ASN A 391 35.48 32.37 5.55
CA ASN A 391 35.07 33.76 5.76
C ASN A 391 33.79 34.14 5.01
N GLU A 392 33.56 33.61 3.81
CA GLU A 392 32.34 33.84 3.05
C GLU A 392 31.18 33.00 3.56
N SER A 393 31.42 31.71 3.82
CA SER A 393 30.40 30.76 4.23
C SER A 393 29.76 31.11 5.58
N PHE A 394 30.54 31.58 6.54
CA PHE A 394 30.03 31.98 7.86
C PHE A 394 29.21 33.28 7.84
N LYS A 395 29.23 34.06 6.75
CA LYS A 395 28.33 35.21 6.58
C LYS A 395 26.92 34.79 6.16
N THR A 396 26.77 33.61 5.57
CA THR A 396 25.51 33.08 5.03
C THR A 396 25.12 31.76 5.73
N LEU A 397 25.21 31.73 7.05
CA LEU A 397 24.83 30.55 7.83
C LEU A 397 23.33 30.31 7.75
N ARG A 398 22.93 29.04 7.58
CA ARG A 398 21.51 28.63 7.60
C ARG A 398 20.97 28.48 9.02
N SER A 399 21.79 28.00 9.94
CA SER A 399 21.42 27.76 11.33
C SER A 399 22.59 28.03 12.27
N ALA A 400 22.34 28.78 13.33
CA ALA A 400 23.35 29.05 14.36
C ALA A 400 23.70 27.79 15.18
N SER A 401 22.73 26.92 15.46
CA SER A 401 22.94 25.68 16.22
C SER A 401 23.85 24.70 15.46
N ALA A 402 23.56 24.42 14.18
CA ALA A 402 24.40 23.53 13.37
C ALA A 402 25.82 24.08 13.16
N ALA A 403 25.95 25.40 12.99
CA ALA A 403 27.25 26.06 12.88
C ALA A 403 28.06 25.95 14.18
N PHE A 404 27.40 25.99 15.33
CA PHE A 404 28.04 25.83 16.64
C PHE A 404 28.51 24.40 16.90
N ASP A 405 27.68 23.39 16.60
CA ASP A 405 28.06 21.98 16.70
C ASP A 405 29.30 21.67 15.83
N MET A 406 29.33 22.23 14.62
CA MET A 406 30.47 22.14 13.71
C MET A 406 31.73 22.77 14.33
N LEU A 407 31.64 24.00 14.87
CA LEU A 407 32.80 24.64 15.53
C LEU A 407 33.30 23.85 16.74
N LEU A 408 32.41 23.30 17.57
CA LEU A 408 32.79 22.47 18.71
C LEU A 408 33.57 21.22 18.27
N LYS A 409 33.13 20.56 17.20
CA LYS A 409 33.87 19.42 16.66
C LYS A 409 35.25 19.83 16.14
N PHE A 410 35.37 20.98 15.47
CA PHE A 410 36.68 21.50 15.05
C PHE A 410 37.61 21.89 16.20
N LYS A 411 37.05 22.30 17.35
CA LYS A 411 37.82 22.53 18.57
C LYS A 411 38.44 21.23 19.13
N HIS A 412 37.77 20.09 18.93
CA HIS A 412 38.20 18.79 19.45
C HIS A 412 38.95 17.92 18.42
N ILE A 413 38.84 18.23 17.13
CA ILE A 413 39.53 17.50 16.05
C ILE A 413 40.87 18.19 15.74
N ARG A 414 41.92 17.39 15.54
CA ARG A 414 43.23 17.86 15.10
C ARG A 414 43.10 18.47 13.71
N SER A 415 43.15 19.79 13.64
CA SER A 415 43.02 20.60 12.44
C SER A 415 44.23 21.53 12.29
N ARG A 416 44.44 22.05 11.08
CA ARG A 416 45.52 23.01 10.84
C ARG A 416 45.33 24.29 11.66
N GLU A 417 46.40 24.72 12.32
CA GLU A 417 46.38 25.86 13.25
C GLU A 417 45.87 27.16 12.61
N ALA A 418 46.25 27.47 11.37
CA ALA A 418 45.80 28.70 10.72
C ALA A 418 44.29 28.72 10.45
N ILE A 419 43.73 27.57 10.05
CA ILE A 419 42.29 27.42 9.83
C ILE A 419 41.54 27.41 11.16
N ASN A 420 42.06 26.72 12.17
CA ASN A 420 41.46 26.70 13.51
C ASN A 420 41.39 28.11 14.13
N ASN A 421 42.47 28.88 14.03
CA ASN A 421 42.50 30.28 14.49
C ASN A 421 41.43 31.14 13.81
N GLN A 422 41.20 30.94 12.51
CA GLN A 422 40.13 31.64 11.76
C GLN A 422 38.75 31.19 12.21
N MET A 423 38.52 29.89 12.40
CA MET A 423 37.26 29.32 12.87
C MET A 423 36.87 29.85 14.25
N MET A 424 37.84 29.99 15.17
CA MET A 424 37.61 30.56 16.50
C MET A 424 37.22 32.04 16.46
N GLN A 425 37.51 32.78 15.38
CA GLN A 425 37.05 34.16 15.23
C GLN A 425 35.58 34.25 14.75
N LYS A 426 34.98 33.13 14.30
CA LYS A 426 33.63 33.06 13.72
C LYS A 426 32.48 32.90 14.72
N PHE A 427 32.77 32.81 16.02
CA PHE A 427 31.71 32.81 17.05
C PHE A 427 30.82 34.06 16.97
N ASN A 428 31.36 35.21 16.59
CA ASN A 428 30.59 36.44 16.41
C ASN A 428 29.54 36.32 15.29
N ASP A 429 29.87 35.63 14.20
CA ASP A 429 28.95 35.43 13.07
C ASP A 429 27.80 34.47 13.46
N ILE A 430 28.09 33.45 14.27
CA ILE A 430 27.07 32.54 14.83
C ILE A 430 26.12 33.30 15.77
N LEU A 431 26.65 34.14 16.67
CA LEU A 431 25.84 34.97 17.57
C LEU A 431 24.93 35.92 16.79
N ALA A 432 25.44 36.53 15.70
CA ALA A 432 24.65 37.39 14.83
C ALA A 432 23.53 36.62 14.13
N GLN A 433 23.79 35.39 13.67
CA GLN A 433 22.76 34.54 13.07
C GLN A 433 21.70 34.12 14.08
N TYR A 434 22.09 33.76 15.30
CA TYR A 434 21.13 33.43 16.36
C TYR A 434 20.24 34.64 16.72
N CYS A 435 20.79 35.86 16.76
CA CYS A 435 19.98 37.07 16.93
C CYS A 435 18.88 37.18 15.86
N LYS A 436 19.20 36.91 14.59
CA LYS A 436 18.21 36.91 13.50
C LYS A 436 17.16 35.81 13.68
N GLU A 437 17.57 34.62 14.11
CA GLU A 437 16.63 33.52 14.39
C GLU A 437 15.66 33.88 15.52
N VAL A 438 16.16 34.51 16.60
CA VAL A 438 15.32 35.04 17.69
C VAL A 438 14.37 36.12 17.18
N ASP A 439 14.80 37.00 16.29
CA ASP A 439 13.93 38.01 15.66
C ASP A 439 12.80 37.39 14.82
N ILE A 440 13.12 36.38 14.02
CA ILE A 440 12.13 35.66 13.20
C ILE A 440 11.10 34.96 14.09
N ILE A 441 11.56 34.32 15.17
CA ILE A 441 10.68 33.63 16.12
C ILE A 441 9.82 34.65 16.89
N ASN A 442 10.40 35.77 17.33
CA ASN A 442 9.64 36.84 17.97
C ASN A 442 8.60 37.46 17.01
N GLY A 443 8.95 37.68 15.74
CA GLY A 443 8.01 38.14 14.72
C GLY A 443 6.87 37.14 14.47
N THR A 444 7.17 35.84 14.45
CA THR A 444 6.15 34.78 14.35
C THR A 444 5.23 34.78 15.57
N PHE A 445 5.81 34.93 16.77
CA PHE A 445 5.05 35.03 18.00
C PHE A 445 4.10 36.23 17.99
N LEU A 446 4.59 37.43 17.67
CA LEU A 446 3.78 38.65 17.65
C LEU A 446 2.65 38.59 16.61
N ASN A 447 2.92 38.06 15.41
CA ASN A 447 1.93 37.97 14.34
C ASN A 447 0.81 36.96 14.61
N CYS A 448 1.12 35.86 15.31
CA CYS A 448 0.18 34.77 15.54
C CYS A 448 -0.35 34.70 16.98
N LYS A 449 0.02 35.63 17.86
CA LYS A 449 -0.36 35.64 19.28
C LYS A 449 -1.87 35.59 19.52
N ASP A 450 -2.64 36.28 18.68
CA ASP A 450 -4.09 36.37 18.84
C ASP A 450 -4.82 35.13 18.30
N ASN A 451 -4.26 34.49 17.26
CA ASN A 451 -4.79 33.26 16.67
C ASN A 451 -3.63 32.31 16.30
N PRO A 452 -3.13 31.54 17.28
CA PRO A 452 -2.00 30.65 17.05
C PRO A 452 -2.40 29.47 16.18
N PRO A 453 -1.50 28.95 15.32
CA PRO A 453 -1.76 27.75 14.55
C PRO A 453 -1.84 26.54 15.47
N LEU A 454 -3.03 25.92 15.54
CA LEU A 454 -3.30 24.75 16.37
C LEU A 454 -3.39 23.48 15.52
N ASP A 455 -2.94 22.35 16.08
CA ASP A 455 -3.12 21.05 15.45
C ASP A 455 -4.58 20.55 15.58
N LYS A 456 -4.97 19.61 14.72
CA LYS A 456 -6.32 19.02 14.75
C LYS A 456 -6.61 18.40 16.12
N ASN A 457 -7.75 18.76 16.72
CA ASN A 457 -8.22 18.33 18.05
C ASN A 457 -7.46 18.93 19.26
N GLN A 458 -6.57 19.91 19.07
CA GLN A 458 -6.06 20.68 20.19
C GLN A 458 -7.09 21.72 20.64
N PRO A 459 -7.28 21.88 21.96
CA PRO A 459 -8.21 22.87 22.47
C PRO A 459 -7.55 24.28 22.43
N PRO A 460 -8.36 25.35 22.35
CA PRO A 460 -7.90 26.69 21.99
C PRO A 460 -6.86 27.32 22.94
N VAL A 461 -6.95 27.09 24.24
CA VAL A 461 -6.05 27.67 25.26
C VAL A 461 -4.81 26.80 25.42
N ALA A 462 -4.93 25.51 25.72
CA ALA A 462 -3.76 24.64 25.92
C ALA A 462 -2.96 24.49 24.63
N GLY A 463 -3.60 24.46 23.46
CA GLY A 463 -2.92 24.47 22.16
C GLY A 463 -2.14 25.77 21.92
N ALA A 464 -2.69 26.92 22.31
CA ALA A 464 -2.00 28.20 22.23
C ALA A 464 -0.75 28.27 23.12
N ILE A 465 -0.85 27.72 24.33
CA ILE A 465 0.29 27.56 25.25
C ILE A 465 1.33 26.61 24.67
N TYR A 466 0.90 25.47 24.13
CA TYR A 466 1.80 24.49 23.53
C TYR A 466 2.58 25.08 22.35
N TRP A 467 1.91 25.85 21.49
CA TRP A 467 2.52 26.56 20.38
C TRP A 467 3.57 27.57 20.85
N GLU A 468 3.25 28.41 21.84
CA GLU A 468 4.21 29.36 22.41
C GLU A 468 5.41 28.62 23.02
N ARG A 469 5.18 27.57 23.83
CA ARG A 469 6.24 26.77 24.41
C ARG A 469 7.14 26.14 23.36
N SER A 470 6.58 25.68 22.24
CA SER A 470 7.36 25.17 21.11
C SER A 470 8.31 26.23 20.55
N LEU A 471 7.84 27.47 20.35
CA LEU A 471 8.68 28.58 19.93
C LEU A 471 9.77 28.91 20.98
N PHE A 472 9.39 28.93 22.26
CA PHE A 472 10.32 29.16 23.36
C PHE A 472 11.40 28.07 23.46
N TYR A 473 11.02 26.78 23.32
CA TYR A 473 11.99 25.68 23.34
C TYR A 473 12.98 25.76 22.18
N ARG A 474 12.56 26.22 20.99
CA ARG A 474 13.46 26.41 19.85
C ARG A 474 14.54 27.45 20.11
N ILE A 475 14.19 28.59 20.70
CA ILE A 475 15.21 29.60 21.08
C ILE A 475 16.05 29.13 22.27
N LYS A 476 15.47 28.35 23.19
CA LYS A 476 16.12 27.83 24.39
C LYS A 476 17.18 26.76 24.09
N ASP A 477 16.90 25.83 23.16
CA ASP A 477 17.85 24.74 22.82
C ASP A 477 19.20 25.32 22.36
N THR A 478 19.15 26.32 21.47
CA THR A 478 20.35 26.92 20.90
C THR A 478 21.16 27.72 21.94
N ILE A 479 20.51 28.46 22.85
CA ILE A 479 21.22 29.25 23.87
C ILE A 479 21.83 28.38 24.97
N ILE A 480 21.21 27.23 25.31
CA ILE A 480 21.78 26.29 26.28
C ILE A 480 23.11 25.75 25.75
N ARG A 481 23.19 25.40 24.47
CA ARG A 481 24.45 24.96 23.86
C ARG A 481 25.54 26.03 23.93
N PHE A 482 25.18 27.30 23.72
CA PHE A 482 26.17 28.39 23.86
C PHE A 482 26.72 28.53 25.30
N GLN A 483 26.04 28.00 26.32
CA GLN A 483 26.57 27.99 27.69
C GLN A 483 27.73 26.99 27.89
N GLU A 484 27.88 26.00 27.00
CA GLU A 484 29.02 25.06 27.02
C GLU A 484 30.35 25.78 26.71
N VAL A 485 30.30 26.97 26.11
CA VAL A 485 31.47 27.82 25.82
C VAL A 485 31.27 29.20 26.47
N PRO A 486 31.64 29.37 27.76
CA PRO A 486 31.40 30.61 28.51
C PRO A 486 32.00 31.85 27.84
N ASP A 487 33.20 31.73 27.27
CA ASP A 487 33.95 32.81 26.62
C ASP A 487 33.17 33.48 25.46
N MET A 488 32.28 32.74 24.79
CA MET A 488 31.45 33.25 23.69
C MET A 488 30.36 34.20 24.21
N LEU A 489 29.73 33.85 25.34
CA LEU A 489 28.63 34.62 25.93
C LEU A 489 29.10 35.84 26.73
N GLU A 490 30.35 35.84 27.20
CA GLU A 490 30.95 37.00 27.89
C GLU A 490 31.33 38.15 26.96
N SER A 491 31.42 37.87 25.65
CA SER A 491 31.65 38.88 24.62
C SER A 491 30.56 39.97 24.60
N LYS A 492 30.89 41.17 24.08
CA LYS A 492 29.91 42.28 23.96
C LYS A 492 28.66 41.86 23.16
N LEU A 493 28.84 41.10 22.08
CA LEU A 493 27.75 40.56 21.26
C LEU A 493 26.98 39.46 22.01
N GLY A 494 27.67 38.57 22.72
CA GLY A 494 27.04 37.52 23.54
C GLY A 494 26.13 38.08 24.63
N LYS A 495 26.53 39.16 25.29
CA LYS A 495 25.70 39.89 26.28
C LYS A 495 24.45 40.49 25.65
N ALA A 496 24.57 41.08 24.45
CA ALA A 496 23.42 41.63 23.71
C ALA A 496 22.43 40.54 23.28
N VAL A 497 22.94 39.41 22.77
CA VAL A 497 22.15 38.22 22.43
C VAL A 497 21.39 37.69 23.63
N ARG A 498 22.08 37.57 24.78
CA ARG A 498 21.47 37.09 26.03
C ARG A 498 20.35 38.02 26.52
N ALA A 499 20.57 39.33 26.45
CA ALA A 499 19.55 40.31 26.81
C ALA A 499 18.30 40.17 25.92
N LYS A 500 18.48 40.02 24.62
CA LYS A 500 17.39 39.85 23.65
C LYS A 500 16.62 38.55 23.84
N TYR A 501 17.32 37.43 24.05
CA TYR A 501 16.68 36.16 24.41
C TYR A 501 15.85 36.29 25.70
N LEU A 502 16.38 36.98 26.73
CA LEU A 502 15.68 37.18 27.99
C LEU A 502 14.42 38.06 27.83
N GLU A 503 14.49 39.09 26.98
CA GLU A 503 13.34 39.94 26.66
C GLU A 503 12.21 39.13 25.99
N VAL A 504 12.53 38.39 24.92
CA VAL A 504 11.56 37.55 24.20
C VAL A 504 11.02 36.44 25.11
N GLY A 505 11.90 35.78 25.87
CA GLY A 505 11.52 34.71 26.80
C GLY A 505 10.60 35.20 27.93
N THR A 506 10.83 36.41 28.45
CA THR A 506 9.92 37.02 29.44
C THR A 506 8.55 37.29 28.84
N CYS A 507 8.48 37.87 27.63
CA CYS A 507 7.23 38.17 26.95
C CYS A 507 6.39 36.91 26.66
N MET A 508 7.06 35.86 26.20
CA MET A 508 6.50 34.53 25.94
C MET A 508 5.94 33.88 27.22
N LYS A 509 6.70 33.91 28.32
CA LYS A 509 6.26 33.41 29.62
C LYS A 509 5.07 34.20 30.20
N GLU A 510 5.05 35.52 30.04
CA GLU A 510 3.90 36.33 30.46
C GLU A 510 2.63 35.99 29.67
N TYR A 511 2.75 35.65 28.39
CA TYR A 511 1.62 35.20 27.57
C TYR A 511 1.08 33.84 28.05
N ASP A 512 1.97 32.88 28.29
CA ASP A 512 1.62 31.55 28.85
C ASP A 512 0.82 31.72 30.15
N GLN A 513 1.36 32.50 31.10
CA GLN A 513 0.73 32.75 32.40
C GLN A 513 -0.65 33.43 32.28
N LYS A 514 -0.75 34.50 31.47
CA LYS A 514 -2.02 35.24 31.28
C LYS A 514 -3.11 34.37 30.64
N LYS A 515 -2.76 33.51 29.69
CA LYS A 515 -3.71 32.59 29.03
C LYS A 515 -4.23 31.54 30.02
N TYR A 516 -3.32 30.96 30.82
CA TYR A 516 -3.68 30.00 31.85
C TYR A 516 -4.57 30.59 32.95
N GLU A 517 -4.23 31.78 33.47
CA GLU A 517 -5.02 32.46 34.52
C GLU A 517 -6.45 32.76 34.04
N ARG A 518 -6.58 33.31 32.83
CA ARG A 518 -7.89 33.59 32.22
C ARG A 518 -8.73 32.33 32.05
N TRP A 519 -8.14 31.24 31.54
CA TRP A 519 -8.83 29.97 31.38
C TRP A 519 -9.30 29.40 32.72
N ARG A 520 -8.46 29.51 33.76
CA ARG A 520 -8.79 29.03 35.10
C ARG A 520 -10.00 29.78 35.66
N GLU A 521 -10.00 31.11 35.60
CA GLU A 521 -11.11 31.95 36.08
C GLU A 521 -12.41 31.68 35.31
N GLU A 522 -12.35 31.62 33.98
CA GLU A 522 -13.51 31.33 33.13
C GLU A 522 -14.07 29.92 33.38
N THR A 523 -13.19 28.93 33.61
CA THR A 523 -13.59 27.55 33.90
C THR A 523 -14.24 27.42 35.27
N GLU A 524 -13.66 28.03 36.31
CA GLU A 524 -14.22 28.03 37.67
C GLU A 524 -15.60 28.71 37.73
N LEU A 525 -15.82 29.77 36.95
CA LEU A 525 -17.10 30.49 36.85
C LEU A 525 -18.16 29.70 36.03
N ASN A 526 -17.79 29.23 34.83
CA ASN A 526 -18.75 28.69 33.87
C ASN A 526 -19.11 27.23 34.12
N LEU A 527 -18.16 26.39 34.55
CA LEU A 527 -18.38 24.96 34.69
C LEU A 527 -19.56 24.61 35.62
N PRO A 528 -19.74 25.22 36.81
CA PRO A 528 -20.91 24.97 37.65
C PRO A 528 -22.24 25.35 36.98
N LEU A 529 -22.25 26.44 36.21
CA LEU A 529 -23.43 26.92 35.48
C LEU A 529 -23.83 25.96 34.36
N LEU A 530 -22.84 25.44 33.61
CA LEU A 530 -23.05 24.47 32.54
C LEU A 530 -23.57 23.12 33.10
N MET A 531 -23.00 22.65 34.21
CA MET A 531 -23.43 21.40 34.85
C MET A 531 -24.85 21.46 35.42
N ASN A 532 -25.35 22.65 35.74
CA ASN A 532 -26.71 22.88 36.22
C ASN A 532 -27.77 23.01 35.11
N ARG A 533 -27.36 23.04 33.83
CA ARG A 533 -28.29 23.02 32.69
C ARG A 533 -29.10 21.72 32.70
N LYS A 534 -30.37 21.82 32.29
CA LYS A 534 -31.25 20.65 32.13
C LYS A 534 -30.77 19.77 30.99
N LEU A 535 -31.06 18.46 31.02
CA LEU A 535 -30.59 17.52 30.00
C LEU A 535 -31.22 17.78 28.62
N LEU A 536 -32.51 18.12 28.60
CA LEU A 536 -33.30 18.33 27.38
C LEU A 536 -33.92 19.73 27.34
N VAL A 537 -34.10 20.28 26.15
CA VAL A 537 -34.84 21.52 25.86
C VAL A 537 -35.98 21.21 24.89
N THR A 538 -37.15 21.79 25.14
CA THR A 538 -38.31 21.72 24.23
C THR A 538 -38.16 22.76 23.12
N VAL A 539 -38.39 22.33 21.88
CA VAL A 539 -38.30 23.19 20.70
C VAL A 539 -39.66 23.18 20.01
N ASN A 540 -40.19 24.37 19.75
CA ASN A 540 -41.38 24.55 18.92
C ASN A 540 -40.96 24.84 17.47
N SER A 541 -41.85 24.59 16.49
CA SER A 541 -41.56 24.71 15.05
C SER A 541 -41.17 26.09 14.51
N SER A 542 -41.13 27.11 15.36
CA SER A 542 -40.53 28.43 15.06
C SER A 542 -39.07 28.56 15.48
N GLY A 543 -38.43 27.50 16.00
CA GLY A 543 -37.03 27.51 16.42
C GLY A 543 -36.75 28.30 17.71
N MET A 544 -37.79 28.83 18.38
CA MET A 544 -37.64 29.56 19.64
C MET A 544 -37.58 28.61 20.83
N THR A 545 -36.53 28.76 21.64
CA THR A 545 -36.36 28.08 22.94
C THR A 545 -37.13 28.83 24.02
N GLY A 546 -38.21 28.27 24.53
CA GLY A 546 -38.98 28.86 25.64
C GLY A 546 -39.95 27.86 26.27
N PRO A 547 -40.42 28.09 27.51
CA PRO A 547 -41.44 27.25 28.12
C PRO A 547 -42.75 27.44 27.36
N ALA A 548 -43.16 26.43 26.60
CA ALA A 548 -44.42 26.43 25.87
C ALA A 548 -45.60 26.58 26.84
N THR A 549 -46.43 27.61 26.64
CA THR A 549 -47.75 27.75 27.26
C THR A 549 -48.65 26.60 26.84
N GLU A 550 -49.42 26.06 27.78
CA GLU A 550 -50.21 24.81 27.69
C GLU A 550 -51.34 24.78 26.64
N ARG A 551 -51.37 25.69 25.67
CA ARG A 551 -52.49 25.79 24.71
C ARG A 551 -52.14 25.76 23.24
N ASP A 552 -50.85 25.71 22.87
CA ASP A 552 -50.47 25.69 21.46
C ASP A 552 -49.71 24.40 21.09
N ILE A 553 -50.37 23.61 20.25
CA ILE A 553 -49.86 22.54 19.38
C ILE A 553 -49.59 21.18 20.08
N GLU A 554 -50.65 20.37 20.20
CA GLU A 554 -50.57 19.00 20.74
C GLU A 554 -49.65 18.06 19.96
N ARG A 555 -49.23 18.37 18.72
CA ARG A 555 -48.47 17.46 17.87
C ARG A 555 -46.97 17.71 17.80
N ASP A 556 -46.50 18.90 18.17
CA ASP A 556 -45.21 19.42 17.68
C ASP A 556 -44.19 19.72 18.80
N VAL A 557 -44.19 18.88 19.83
CA VAL A 557 -43.23 18.97 20.93
C VAL A 557 -41.96 18.21 20.52
N ARG A 558 -40.94 18.93 20.05
CA ARG A 558 -39.61 18.36 19.79
C ARG A 558 -38.68 18.58 20.98
N TYR A 559 -37.68 17.71 21.10
CA TYR A 559 -36.70 17.71 22.19
C TYR A 559 -35.30 17.80 21.61
N MET A 560 -34.43 18.61 22.21
CA MET A 560 -33.00 18.66 21.89
C MET A 560 -32.18 18.45 23.15
N ILE A 561 -30.99 17.87 22.98
CA ILE A 561 -30.05 17.67 24.09
C ILE A 561 -29.32 18.97 24.35
N ASN A 562 -29.32 19.39 25.61
CA ASN A 562 -28.67 20.61 26.04
C ASN A 562 -27.29 20.29 26.64
N PHE A 563 -26.44 19.73 25.77
CA PHE A 563 -25.02 19.51 26.06
C PHE A 563 -24.22 20.63 25.39
N ALA A 564 -23.70 21.54 26.21
CA ALA A 564 -23.01 22.73 25.75
C ALA A 564 -21.63 22.34 25.15
N PRO A 565 -21.28 22.77 23.93
CA PRO A 565 -19.97 22.47 23.32
C PRO A 565 -18.81 22.93 24.21
N GLU A 566 -19.01 24.03 24.95
CA GLU A 566 -18.06 24.58 25.92
C GLU A 566 -17.69 23.56 27.02
N LEU A 567 -18.59 22.64 27.37
CA LEU A 567 -18.28 21.60 28.36
C LEU A 567 -17.27 20.57 27.82
N LYS A 568 -17.36 20.23 26.53
CA LYS A 568 -16.39 19.35 25.87
C LYS A 568 -15.03 20.04 25.71
N GLU A 569 -15.05 21.33 25.40
CA GLU A 569 -13.85 22.16 25.35
C GLU A 569 -13.18 22.21 26.73
N ILE A 570 -13.90 22.53 27.80
CA ILE A 570 -13.36 22.53 29.17
C ILE A 570 -12.77 21.18 29.57
N VAL A 571 -13.45 20.07 29.26
CA VAL A 571 -12.93 18.72 29.54
C VAL A 571 -11.62 18.46 28.80
N SER A 572 -11.56 18.83 27.52
CA SER A 572 -10.35 18.67 26.70
C SER A 572 -9.22 19.56 27.25
N GLU A 573 -9.49 20.84 27.48
CA GLU A 573 -8.55 21.81 28.06
C GLU A 573 -7.99 21.31 29.39
N THR A 574 -8.83 20.80 30.29
CA THR A 574 -8.39 20.31 31.61
C THR A 574 -7.36 19.20 31.48
N LYS A 575 -7.57 18.25 30.55
CA LYS A 575 -6.61 17.15 30.30
C LYS A 575 -5.29 17.66 29.77
N TYR A 576 -5.31 18.57 28.80
CA TYR A 576 -4.10 19.14 28.22
C TYR A 576 -3.35 20.06 29.21
N MET A 577 -4.05 20.82 30.03
CA MET A 577 -3.43 21.66 31.08
C MET A 577 -2.73 20.80 32.14
N GLU A 578 -3.32 19.68 32.55
CA GLU A 578 -2.68 18.74 33.48
C GLU A 578 -1.42 18.10 32.86
N GLN A 579 -1.46 17.75 31.57
CA GLN A 579 -0.28 17.27 30.82
C GLN A 579 0.83 18.33 30.69
N LEU A 580 0.45 19.61 30.56
CA LEU A 580 1.37 20.74 30.52
C LEU A 580 1.97 21.08 31.90
N GLY A 581 1.54 20.40 32.97
CA GLY A 581 2.05 20.54 34.33
C GLY A 581 1.36 21.65 35.16
N TYR A 582 0.21 22.15 34.71
CA TYR A 582 -0.54 23.18 35.41
C TYR A 582 -1.52 22.61 36.46
N SER A 583 -1.80 23.41 37.50
CA SER A 583 -2.75 23.05 38.57
C SER A 583 -4.20 23.31 38.14
N VAL A 584 -4.90 22.28 37.66
CA VAL A 584 -6.29 22.42 37.22
C VAL A 584 -7.30 22.46 38.39
N PRO A 585 -8.40 23.23 38.29
CA PRO A 585 -9.46 23.25 39.30
C PRO A 585 -10.05 21.85 39.57
N GLU A 586 -10.30 21.51 40.84
CA GLU A 586 -10.78 20.17 41.24
C GLU A 586 -12.10 19.78 40.57
N LEU A 587 -13.03 20.72 40.43
CA LEU A 587 -14.31 20.49 39.76
C LEU A 587 -14.11 20.12 38.28
N ALA A 588 -13.22 20.84 37.57
CA ALA A 588 -12.91 20.57 36.18
C ALA A 588 -12.22 19.21 36.01
N ARG A 589 -11.30 18.87 36.92
CA ARG A 589 -10.64 17.57 36.98
C ARG A 589 -11.64 16.43 37.17
N ASN A 590 -12.58 16.58 38.10
CA ASN A 590 -13.62 15.57 38.37
C ASN A 590 -14.55 15.36 37.16
N VAL A 591 -14.91 16.44 36.46
CA VAL A 591 -15.74 16.36 35.24
C VAL A 591 -14.96 15.71 34.10
N ALA A 592 -13.67 16.04 33.92
CA ALA A 592 -12.83 15.44 32.90
C ALA A 592 -12.58 13.93 33.12
N LEU A 593 -12.45 13.49 34.37
CA LEU A 593 -12.38 12.06 34.73
C LEU A 593 -13.67 11.30 34.40
N GLN A 594 -14.81 11.98 34.32
CA GLN A 594 -16.11 11.41 34.01
C GLN A 594 -16.51 11.60 32.53
N GLU A 595 -15.61 12.01 31.64
CA GLU A 595 -15.91 12.26 30.22
C GLU A 595 -16.64 11.08 29.56
N ASP A 596 -16.11 9.86 29.69
CA ASP A 596 -16.71 8.66 29.09
C ASP A 596 -18.15 8.42 29.56
N LYS A 597 -18.44 8.76 30.82
CA LYS A 597 -19.77 8.65 31.41
C LYS A 597 -20.71 9.68 30.79
N PHE A 598 -20.27 10.93 30.60
CA PHE A 598 -21.06 11.96 29.95
C PHE A 598 -21.30 11.67 28.47
N LEU A 599 -20.30 11.18 27.74
CA LEU A 599 -20.45 10.80 26.33
C LEU A 599 -21.50 9.68 26.17
N ARG A 600 -21.45 8.64 27.01
CA ARG A 600 -22.47 7.59 27.03
C ARG A 600 -23.87 8.13 27.34
N TYR A 601 -23.99 9.11 28.23
CA TYR A 601 -25.28 9.77 28.50
C TYR A 601 -25.76 10.59 27.32
N VAL A 602 -24.89 11.36 26.67
CA VAL A 602 -25.24 12.14 25.48
C VAL A 602 -25.72 11.22 24.36
N ASP A 603 -25.01 10.13 24.08
CA ASP A 603 -25.37 9.21 23.01
C ASP A 603 -26.67 8.46 23.33
N GLY A 604 -26.84 7.99 24.57
CA GLY A 604 -28.10 7.37 25.00
C GLY A 604 -29.29 8.32 24.96
N LEU A 605 -29.09 9.61 25.26
CA LEU A 605 -30.12 10.63 25.11
C LEU A 605 -30.41 10.94 23.63
N LYS A 606 -29.40 10.94 22.75
CA LYS A 606 -29.58 11.14 21.30
C LYS A 606 -30.44 10.04 20.72
N ASP A 607 -30.10 8.79 21.02
CA ASP A 607 -30.85 7.64 20.55
C ASP A 607 -32.30 7.67 21.04
N LEU A 608 -32.53 8.02 22.31
CA LEU A 608 -33.87 8.16 22.87
C LEU A 608 -34.68 9.25 22.17
N VAL A 609 -34.10 10.45 22.02
CA VAL A 609 -34.76 11.60 21.40
C VAL A 609 -35.07 11.33 19.93
N ASN A 610 -34.11 10.75 19.18
CA ASN A 610 -34.30 10.38 17.78
C ASN A 610 -35.41 9.33 17.62
N ARG A 611 -35.43 8.29 18.46
CA ARG A 611 -36.50 7.28 18.46
C ARG A 611 -37.85 7.91 18.76
N TYR A 612 -37.93 8.82 19.72
CA TYR A 612 -39.15 9.56 20.01
C TYR A 612 -39.64 10.36 18.80
N HIS A 613 -38.76 11.11 18.12
CA HIS A 613 -39.14 11.89 16.93
C HIS A 613 -39.61 11.01 15.79
N LEU A 614 -38.89 9.94 15.48
CA LEU A 614 -39.29 8.98 14.44
C LEU A 614 -40.68 8.41 14.72
N LEU A 615 -40.97 8.04 15.98
CA LEU A 615 -42.28 7.52 16.35
C LEU A 615 -43.40 8.55 16.26
N MET A 616 -43.12 9.83 16.50
CA MET A 616 -44.12 10.90 16.34
C MET A 616 -44.36 11.25 14.88
N ASP A 617 -43.29 11.31 14.08
CA ASP A 617 -43.33 11.66 12.65
C ASP A 617 -44.00 10.54 11.81
N CYS A 618 -43.99 9.29 12.27
CA CYS A 618 -44.66 8.16 11.61
C CYS A 618 -46.19 8.12 11.76
N LEU A 619 -46.79 8.96 12.61
CA LEU A 619 -48.23 8.88 12.93
C LEU A 619 -49.05 9.82 12.05
N ASN A 620 -50.04 9.26 11.34
CA ASN A 620 -51.06 10.04 10.65
C ASN A 620 -52.07 10.66 11.64
N ASP A 621 -52.93 11.56 11.17
CA ASP A 621 -53.84 12.34 12.05
C ASP A 621 -54.78 11.41 12.83
N ALA A 622 -55.31 10.39 12.16
CA ALA A 622 -56.24 9.44 12.75
C ALA A 622 -55.55 8.54 13.79
N GLU A 623 -54.31 8.10 13.53
CA GLU A 623 -53.48 7.35 14.46
C GLU A 623 -53.06 8.18 15.68
N PHE A 624 -52.74 9.46 15.47
CA PHE A 624 -52.36 10.37 16.54
C PHE A 624 -53.53 10.58 17.52
N PHE A 625 -54.74 10.84 17.01
CA PHE A 625 -55.93 10.95 17.86
C PHE A 625 -56.27 9.64 18.56
N LEU A 626 -56.11 8.50 17.89
CA LEU A 626 -56.31 7.18 18.48
C LEU A 626 -55.36 6.92 19.65
N LEU A 627 -54.08 7.24 19.47
CA LEU A 627 -53.00 6.98 20.42
C LEU A 627 -52.72 8.13 21.39
N ALA A 628 -53.56 9.17 21.44
CA ALA A 628 -53.32 10.39 22.22
C ALA A 628 -52.94 10.13 23.70
N GLU A 629 -53.59 9.17 24.35
CA GLU A 629 -53.29 8.78 25.74
C GLU A 629 -51.89 8.15 25.88
N GLN A 630 -51.53 7.27 24.95
CA GLN A 630 -50.21 6.63 24.92
C GLN A 630 -49.10 7.64 24.61
N VAL A 631 -49.38 8.62 23.75
CA VAL A 631 -48.49 9.76 23.47
C VAL A 631 -48.31 10.62 24.72
N HIS A 632 -49.38 10.87 25.50
CA HIS A 632 -49.29 11.58 26.77
C HIS A 632 -48.46 10.83 27.82
N GLU A 633 -48.62 9.52 27.93
CA GLU A 633 -47.79 8.68 28.81
C GLU A 633 -46.31 8.73 28.42
N LEU A 634 -45.99 8.63 27.12
CA LEU A 634 -44.62 8.76 26.62
C LEU A 634 -44.02 10.13 26.92
N ARG A 635 -44.80 11.21 26.75
CA ARG A 635 -44.39 12.58 27.14
C ARG A 635 -44.20 12.73 28.65
N ARG A 636 -44.98 12.03 29.47
CA ARG A 636 -44.81 12.01 30.93
C ARG A 636 -43.48 11.38 31.32
N VAL A 637 -43.05 10.33 30.62
CA VAL A 637 -41.73 9.71 30.81
C VAL A 637 -40.59 10.64 30.40
N MET A 638 -40.78 11.48 29.37
CA MET A 638 -39.78 12.47 28.92
C MET A 638 -39.70 13.73 29.82
N ARG A 639 -40.76 14.04 30.60
CA ARG A 639 -40.88 15.23 31.46
C ARG A 639 -39.72 15.47 32.45
N PRO A 640 -39.18 14.45 33.12
CA PRO A 640 -38.04 14.64 34.02
C PRO A 640 -36.79 15.20 33.33
N GLY A 641 -36.56 14.86 32.05
CA GLY A 641 -35.36 15.24 31.30
C GLY A 641 -35.26 16.74 30.99
N TYR A 642 -36.40 17.42 30.74
CA TYR A 642 -36.41 18.86 30.44
C TYR A 642 -36.83 19.75 31.61
N LYS A 643 -37.44 19.21 32.68
CA LYS A 643 -37.83 20.00 33.87
C LYS A 643 -36.93 19.83 35.09
N ARG A 644 -36.43 18.62 35.38
CA ARG A 644 -35.82 18.30 36.68
C ARG A 644 -34.34 17.95 36.56
N LEU A 645 -34.00 16.96 35.74
CA LEU A 645 -32.66 16.39 35.64
C LEU A 645 -31.67 17.39 35.02
N ASN A 646 -30.48 17.48 35.62
CA ASN A 646 -29.31 18.20 35.12
C ASN A 646 -28.13 17.22 34.98
N TRP A 647 -26.99 17.68 34.47
CA TRP A 647 -25.81 16.84 34.24
C TRP A 647 -25.16 16.30 35.53
N ASN A 648 -25.46 16.89 36.68
CA ASN A 648 -25.05 16.39 38.00
C ASN A 648 -25.92 15.26 38.56
N ALA A 649 -27.04 14.92 37.90
CA ALA A 649 -27.97 13.92 38.43
C ALA A 649 -27.43 12.49 38.31
N LEU A 650 -27.62 11.67 39.37
CA LEU A 650 -27.23 10.26 39.36
C LEU A 650 -28.18 9.37 38.54
N GLY A 651 -29.42 9.81 38.30
CA GLY A 651 -30.49 9.04 37.67
C GLY A 651 -30.59 9.13 36.14
N ILE A 652 -29.57 9.64 35.44
CA ILE A 652 -29.62 9.84 33.98
C ILE A 652 -29.73 8.50 33.23
N SER A 653 -28.97 7.48 33.64
CA SER A 653 -29.03 6.14 33.04
C SER A 653 -30.41 5.50 33.20
N GLU A 654 -31.02 5.62 34.39
CA GLU A 654 -32.36 5.11 34.66
C GLU A 654 -33.43 5.85 33.85
N PHE A 655 -33.27 7.16 33.66
CA PHE A 655 -34.12 7.96 32.78
C PHE A 655 -34.03 7.48 31.32
N ILE A 656 -32.82 7.30 30.77
CA ILE A 656 -32.61 6.80 29.41
C ILE A 656 -33.26 5.41 29.26
N ASN A 657 -33.02 4.50 30.20
CA ASN A 657 -33.57 3.14 30.15
C ASN A 657 -35.11 3.14 30.19
N ARG A 658 -35.72 3.92 31.09
CA ARG A 658 -37.19 4.05 31.16
C ARG A 658 -37.78 4.68 29.90
N GLY A 659 -37.13 5.72 29.37
CA GLY A 659 -37.52 6.37 28.12
C GLY A 659 -37.48 5.41 26.94
N THR A 660 -36.38 4.65 26.82
CA THR A 660 -36.20 3.68 25.73
C THR A 660 -37.22 2.55 25.81
N GLN A 661 -37.47 2.00 27.01
CA GLN A 661 -38.51 0.99 27.20
C GLN A 661 -39.91 1.51 26.84
N ALA A 662 -40.22 2.76 27.21
CA ALA A 662 -41.49 3.38 26.85
C ALA A 662 -41.62 3.58 25.33
N CYS A 663 -40.55 4.04 24.66
CA CYS A 663 -40.50 4.15 23.20
C CYS A 663 -40.70 2.79 22.53
N SER A 664 -40.01 1.73 22.96
CA SER A 664 -40.15 0.39 22.38
C SER A 664 -41.55 -0.21 22.56
N LYS A 665 -42.19 0.03 23.71
CA LYS A 665 -43.59 -0.38 23.93
C LYS A 665 -44.53 0.36 22.98
N PHE A 666 -44.33 1.67 22.82
CA PHE A 666 -45.12 2.49 21.90
C PHE A 666 -44.91 2.08 20.43
N GLU A 667 -43.66 1.87 20.02
CA GLU A 667 -43.27 1.39 18.70
C GLU A 667 -43.94 0.05 18.33
N SER A 668 -43.95 -0.91 19.25
CA SER A 668 -44.65 -2.19 19.04
C SER A 668 -46.14 -2.01 18.79
N LEU A 669 -46.78 -1.08 19.51
CA LEU A 669 -48.20 -0.76 19.33
C LEU A 669 -48.47 -0.11 17.97
N VAL A 670 -47.66 0.89 17.59
CA VAL A 670 -47.77 1.58 16.28
C VAL A 670 -47.59 0.59 15.14
N ASN A 671 -46.58 -0.28 15.21
CA ASN A 671 -46.32 -1.29 14.18
C ASN A 671 -47.49 -2.28 14.01
N GLN A 672 -48.16 -2.66 15.11
CA GLN A 672 -49.34 -3.52 15.05
C GLN A 672 -50.54 -2.83 14.41
N ILE A 673 -50.75 -1.54 14.70
CA ILE A 673 -51.81 -0.72 14.08
C ILE A 673 -51.55 -0.59 12.58
N GLN A 674 -50.36 -0.15 12.17
CA GLN A 674 -49.97 0.00 10.77
C GLN A 674 -50.01 -1.31 9.98
N LYS A 675 -49.77 -2.46 10.63
CA LYS A 675 -49.95 -3.77 9.99
C LYS A 675 -51.43 -4.05 9.70
N ASN A 676 -52.30 -3.87 10.68
CA ASN A 676 -53.74 -4.06 10.47
C ASN A 676 -54.27 -3.04 9.45
N GLU A 677 -53.72 -1.83 9.41
CA GLU A 677 -54.07 -0.79 8.42
C GLU A 677 -53.81 -1.27 6.99
N ARG A 678 -52.60 -1.81 6.74
CA ARG A 678 -52.22 -2.40 5.46
C ARG A 678 -53.12 -3.56 5.06
N ASP A 679 -53.54 -4.39 6.02
CA ASP A 679 -54.47 -5.50 5.75
C ASP A 679 -55.87 -5.00 5.33
N ILE A 680 -56.33 -3.87 5.89
CA ILE A 680 -57.60 -3.24 5.49
C ILE A 680 -57.45 -2.60 4.11
N ASP A 681 -56.40 -1.81 3.88
CA ASP A 681 -56.14 -1.17 2.58
C ASP A 681 -56.00 -2.21 1.45
N ALA A 682 -55.36 -3.36 1.69
CA ALA A 682 -55.28 -4.45 0.71
C ALA A 682 -56.66 -5.03 0.33
N LYS A 683 -57.60 -5.12 1.30
CA LYS A 683 -58.98 -5.55 1.04
C LYS A 683 -59.72 -4.49 0.22
N LEU A 684 -59.56 -3.22 0.55
CA LEU A 684 -60.17 -2.10 -0.18
C LEU A 684 -59.64 -1.99 -1.61
N GLN A 685 -58.33 -2.15 -1.81
CA GLN A 685 -57.71 -2.13 -3.14
C GLN A 685 -58.24 -3.27 -4.03
N SER A 686 -58.55 -4.43 -3.45
CA SER A 686 -59.23 -5.51 -4.18
C SER A 686 -60.66 -5.17 -4.58
N ILE A 687 -61.35 -4.31 -3.84
CA ILE A 687 -62.70 -3.81 -4.17
C ILE A 687 -62.59 -2.77 -5.29
N GLU A 688 -61.66 -1.81 -5.15
CA GLU A 688 -61.41 -0.74 -6.13
C GLU A 688 -61.04 -1.28 -7.52
N THR A 689 -60.21 -2.33 -7.58
CA THR A 689 -59.69 -2.87 -8.84
C THR A 689 -60.56 -3.95 -9.49
N ALA A 690 -61.67 -4.33 -8.85
CA ALA A 690 -62.52 -5.42 -9.33
C ALA A 690 -63.16 -5.12 -10.70
N ASN A 691 -63.11 -6.09 -11.61
CA ASN A 691 -63.81 -6.05 -12.88
C ASN A 691 -65.14 -6.79 -12.78
N LEU A 692 -66.26 -6.04 -12.67
CA LEU A 692 -67.62 -6.59 -12.59
C LEU A 692 -68.28 -6.84 -13.96
N PHE A 693 -67.50 -6.74 -15.04
CA PHE A 693 -67.90 -7.05 -16.41
C PHE A 693 -66.95 -8.11 -16.98
N LYS A 694 -67.16 -9.36 -16.57
CA LYS A 694 -66.43 -10.52 -17.10
C LYS A 694 -67.23 -11.14 -18.24
N PHE A 695 -66.53 -11.45 -19.32
CA PHE A 695 -67.05 -12.12 -20.50
C PHE A 695 -66.18 -13.35 -20.79
N PRO A 696 -66.77 -14.50 -21.16
CA PRO A 696 -66.01 -15.68 -21.55
C PRO A 696 -65.21 -15.42 -22.84
N ALA A 697 -64.06 -16.09 -22.98
CA ALA A 697 -63.31 -16.06 -24.24
C ALA A 697 -64.17 -16.70 -25.35
N PRO A 698 -64.17 -16.18 -26.59
CA PRO A 698 -64.93 -16.80 -27.67
C PRO A 698 -64.41 -18.22 -27.89
N ASP A 699 -65.25 -19.23 -27.68
CA ASP A 699 -64.92 -20.62 -27.99
C ASP A 699 -64.70 -20.76 -29.51
N LYS A 700 -63.86 -21.71 -29.93
CA LYS A 700 -63.57 -21.95 -31.36
C LYS A 700 -64.79 -22.41 -32.17
N SER A 701 -65.92 -22.69 -31.52
CA SER A 701 -67.21 -22.89 -32.18
C SER A 701 -67.74 -21.56 -32.71
N SER A 702 -68.10 -21.53 -33.99
CA SER A 702 -68.60 -20.35 -34.71
C SER A 702 -69.89 -19.70 -34.14
N ASP A 703 -70.40 -20.16 -33.00
CA ASP A 703 -71.69 -19.76 -32.44
C ASP A 703 -71.49 -18.80 -31.26
N LEU A 704 -71.96 -17.56 -31.40
CA LEU A 704 -71.92 -16.54 -30.37
C LEU A 704 -73.27 -16.50 -29.64
N PRO A 705 -73.32 -16.17 -28.33
CA PRO A 705 -74.60 -16.05 -27.64
C PRO A 705 -75.42 -14.88 -28.20
N GLY A 706 -76.75 -14.97 -28.09
CA GLY A 706 -77.61 -13.81 -28.33
C GLY A 706 -77.35 -12.70 -27.30
N VAL A 707 -77.64 -11.44 -27.63
CA VAL A 707 -77.39 -10.30 -26.72
C VAL A 707 -78.00 -10.46 -25.32
N LYS A 708 -79.18 -11.10 -25.22
CA LYS A 708 -79.84 -11.36 -23.94
C LYS A 708 -79.05 -12.38 -23.09
N GLU A 709 -78.62 -13.47 -23.70
CA GLU A 709 -77.82 -14.51 -23.04
C GLU A 709 -76.45 -13.98 -22.62
N PHE A 710 -75.83 -13.16 -23.46
CA PHE A 710 -74.59 -12.46 -23.12
C PHE A 710 -74.74 -11.58 -21.86
N CYS A 711 -75.81 -10.78 -21.77
CA CYS A 711 -76.11 -9.97 -20.59
C CYS A 711 -76.36 -10.83 -19.34
N GLU A 712 -77.03 -11.98 -19.47
CA GLU A 712 -77.25 -12.91 -18.36
C GLU A 712 -75.94 -13.55 -17.86
N LEU A 713 -75.01 -13.89 -18.76
CA LEU A 713 -73.68 -14.41 -18.40
C LEU A 713 -72.88 -13.40 -17.56
N ILE A 714 -72.88 -12.13 -17.98
CA ILE A 714 -72.26 -11.04 -17.20
C ILE A 714 -72.90 -10.95 -15.81
N GLY A 715 -74.23 -11.03 -15.72
CA GLY A 715 -74.96 -11.01 -14.46
C GLY A 715 -74.56 -12.14 -13.49
N ARG A 716 -74.42 -13.37 -14.00
CA ARG A 716 -74.01 -14.54 -13.19
C ARG A 716 -72.57 -14.40 -12.67
N GLU A 717 -71.62 -14.00 -13.51
CA GLU A 717 -70.22 -13.83 -13.09
C GLU A 717 -70.08 -12.66 -12.10
N ARG A 718 -70.81 -11.56 -12.33
CA ARG A 718 -70.86 -10.45 -11.39
C ARG A 718 -71.36 -10.88 -10.01
N ALA A 719 -72.42 -11.69 -9.94
CA ALA A 719 -72.96 -12.16 -8.66
C ALA A 719 -71.91 -12.95 -7.85
N LYS A 720 -71.09 -13.77 -8.51
CA LYS A 720 -69.97 -14.51 -7.87
C LYS A 720 -68.91 -13.55 -7.32
N ASP A 721 -68.47 -12.59 -8.12
CA ASP A 721 -67.45 -11.62 -7.72
C ASP A 721 -67.93 -10.72 -6.59
N VAL A 722 -69.16 -10.22 -6.67
CA VAL A 722 -69.75 -9.35 -5.64
C VAL A 722 -69.89 -10.09 -4.31
N SER A 723 -70.23 -11.38 -4.33
CA SER A 723 -70.24 -12.23 -3.12
C SER A 723 -68.85 -12.31 -2.46
N LEU A 724 -67.80 -12.51 -3.26
CA LEU A 724 -66.42 -12.52 -2.77
C LEU A 724 -65.99 -11.16 -2.19
N LEU A 725 -66.34 -10.07 -2.87
CA LEU A 725 -66.01 -8.71 -2.42
C LEU A 725 -66.77 -8.31 -1.15
N SER A 726 -68.05 -8.66 -1.05
CA SER A 726 -68.86 -8.46 0.16
C SER A 726 -68.27 -9.21 1.37
N ARG A 727 -67.76 -10.43 1.16
CA ARG A 727 -67.02 -11.17 2.21
C ARG A 727 -65.71 -10.49 2.62
N LYS A 728 -65.00 -9.87 1.69
CA LYS A 728 -63.79 -9.08 2.00
C LYS A 728 -64.13 -7.82 2.79
N TYR A 729 -65.24 -7.18 2.47
CA TYR A 729 -65.76 -6.02 3.21
C TYR A 729 -66.16 -6.37 4.65
N THR A 730 -66.96 -7.42 4.86
CA THR A 730 -67.35 -7.88 6.21
C THR A 730 -66.15 -8.24 7.08
N ALA A 731 -65.03 -8.68 6.48
CA ALA A 731 -63.79 -8.97 7.19
C ALA A 731 -63.03 -7.71 7.68
N ILE A 732 -63.42 -6.49 7.26
CA ILE A 732 -62.82 -5.24 7.75
C ILE A 732 -63.26 -4.95 9.19
N GLY A 733 -64.53 -5.18 9.52
CA GLY A 733 -65.07 -4.97 10.87
C GLY A 733 -64.25 -5.65 11.97
N PRO A 734 -63.98 -6.97 11.89
CA PRO A 734 -63.13 -7.68 12.84
C PRO A 734 -61.70 -7.15 12.97
N LEU A 735 -61.10 -6.62 11.88
CA LEU A 735 -59.77 -5.99 11.95
C LEU A 735 -59.82 -4.68 12.74
N LEU A 736 -60.88 -3.89 12.59
CA LEU A 736 -61.11 -2.67 13.37
C LEU A 736 -61.43 -2.98 14.84
N THR A 737 -62.17 -4.05 15.11
CA THR A 737 -62.40 -4.54 16.48
C THR A 737 -61.12 -5.05 17.13
N LYS A 738 -60.22 -5.67 16.36
CA LYS A 738 -58.88 -6.03 16.83
C LYS A 738 -58.06 -4.79 17.18
N MET A 739 -58.12 -3.72 16.39
CA MET A 739 -57.48 -2.45 16.74
C MET A 739 -58.05 -1.83 18.02
N GLU A 740 -59.38 -1.87 18.20
CA GLU A 740 -60.03 -1.47 19.46
C GLU A 740 -59.49 -2.28 20.65
N SER A 741 -59.26 -3.58 20.49
CA SER A 741 -58.73 -4.43 21.56
C SER A 741 -57.28 -4.10 21.93
N LEU A 742 -56.48 -3.66 20.94
CA LEU A 742 -55.08 -3.28 21.13
C LEU A 742 -54.94 -1.94 21.85
N VAL A 743 -55.81 -0.97 21.54
CA VAL A 743 -55.70 0.40 22.07
C VAL A 743 -56.55 0.62 23.31
N MET A 744 -57.77 0.06 23.34
CA MET A 744 -58.80 0.32 24.34
C MET A 744 -59.15 -0.91 25.17
N HIS A 745 -58.50 -2.06 24.94
CA HIS A 745 -58.78 -3.34 25.62
C HIS A 745 -60.24 -3.79 25.58
N THR A 746 -60.96 -3.39 24.52
CA THR A 746 -62.37 -3.71 24.26
C THR A 746 -62.55 -4.24 22.84
N ASN A 747 -63.57 -5.05 22.60
CA ASN A 747 -63.83 -5.67 21.28
C ASN A 747 -65.29 -5.46 20.85
N SER A 748 -65.87 -4.31 21.21
CA SER A 748 -67.30 -4.06 21.08
C SER A 748 -67.72 -3.58 19.69
N GLY A 749 -66.79 -3.01 18.92
CA GLY A 749 -67.05 -2.29 17.68
C GLY A 749 -67.73 -0.93 17.87
N ARG A 750 -67.86 -0.45 19.12
CA ARG A 750 -68.69 0.71 19.50
C ARG A 750 -67.95 1.71 20.40
N ALA A 751 -66.64 1.58 20.56
CA ALA A 751 -65.87 2.44 21.45
C ALA A 751 -65.94 3.92 21.00
N LYS A 752 -66.40 4.81 21.89
CA LYS A 752 -66.61 6.24 21.59
C LYS A 752 -65.36 6.94 21.05
N ARG A 753 -64.17 6.58 21.55
CA ARG A 753 -62.88 7.12 21.09
C ARG A 753 -62.42 6.57 19.74
N MET A 754 -62.90 5.40 19.32
CA MET A 754 -62.66 4.85 17.98
C MET A 754 -63.60 5.45 16.93
N GLY A 755 -64.63 6.22 17.31
CA GLY A 755 -65.66 6.72 16.40
C GLY A 755 -65.12 7.52 15.21
N GLN A 756 -64.11 8.38 15.42
CA GLN A 756 -63.44 9.11 14.34
C GLN A 756 -62.65 8.17 13.42
N TYR A 757 -61.99 7.17 14.00
CA TYR A 757 -61.21 6.18 13.27
C TYR A 757 -62.12 5.26 12.43
N TYR A 758 -63.27 4.83 12.95
CA TYR A 758 -64.27 4.08 12.17
C TYR A 758 -64.84 4.92 11.03
N THR A 759 -65.14 6.20 11.27
CA THR A 759 -65.63 7.13 10.23
C THR A 759 -64.60 7.31 9.10
N TYR A 760 -63.30 7.37 9.44
CA TYR A 760 -62.22 7.42 8.45
C TYR A 760 -62.22 6.18 7.54
N TRP A 761 -62.33 4.98 8.11
CA TRP A 761 -62.40 3.74 7.33
C TRP A 761 -63.68 3.61 6.52
N GLU A 762 -64.82 4.06 7.06
CA GLU A 762 -66.09 4.07 6.35
C GLU A 762 -66.04 4.96 5.10
N ARG A 763 -65.39 6.14 5.20
CA ARG A 763 -65.14 7.02 4.04
C ARG A 763 -64.24 6.34 3.01
N LYS A 764 -63.15 5.70 3.43
CA LYS A 764 -62.26 4.95 2.53
C LYS A 764 -62.98 3.77 1.83
N VAL A 765 -63.91 3.10 2.51
CA VAL A 765 -64.78 2.07 1.88
C VAL A 765 -65.61 2.69 0.76
N PHE A 766 -66.29 3.81 1.03
CA PHE A 766 -67.08 4.53 0.02
C PHE A 766 -66.23 4.95 -1.18
N ASP A 767 -65.05 5.54 -0.94
CA ASP A 767 -64.11 5.95 -1.98
C ASP A 767 -63.65 4.77 -2.86
N SER A 768 -63.53 3.57 -2.27
CA SER A 768 -63.16 2.35 -3.00
C SER A 768 -64.31 1.86 -3.90
N LEU A 769 -65.57 2.00 -3.45
CA LEU A 769 -66.76 1.58 -4.19
C LEU A 769 -67.05 2.47 -5.41
N ILE A 770 -66.87 3.79 -5.31
CA ILE A 770 -67.08 4.71 -6.45
C ILE A 770 -66.06 4.49 -7.58
N LYS A 771 -64.91 3.88 -7.28
CA LYS A 771 -63.82 3.68 -8.24
C LYS A 771 -63.91 2.39 -9.05
N ILE A 772 -64.86 1.49 -8.76
CA ILE A 772 -65.06 0.23 -9.49
C ILE A 772 -65.01 0.46 -11.02
N LYS A 773 -64.26 -0.40 -11.73
CA LYS A 773 -63.86 -0.18 -13.13
C LYS A 773 -65.01 -0.46 -14.11
N HIS A 774 -65.70 0.58 -14.55
CA HIS A 774 -66.64 0.52 -15.70
C HIS A 774 -65.93 0.69 -17.06
N ALA A 775 -64.69 1.20 -17.06
CA ALA A 775 -63.93 1.48 -18.28
C ALA A 775 -63.66 0.23 -19.13
N THR A 776 -63.43 -0.93 -18.48
CA THR A 776 -63.21 -2.21 -19.16
C THR A 776 -64.40 -2.61 -20.04
N PHE A 777 -65.62 -2.37 -19.58
CA PHE A 777 -66.83 -2.66 -20.34
C PHE A 777 -66.99 -1.71 -21.54
N ASN A 778 -66.74 -0.41 -21.34
CA ASN A 778 -66.78 0.56 -22.43
C ASN A 778 -65.75 0.24 -23.53
N MET A 779 -64.55 -0.19 -23.14
CA MET A 779 -63.52 -0.66 -24.08
C MET A 779 -63.95 -1.92 -24.83
N ALA A 780 -64.61 -2.87 -24.16
CA ALA A 780 -65.12 -4.08 -24.80
C ALA A 780 -66.21 -3.76 -25.83
N VAL A 781 -67.14 -2.83 -25.53
CA VAL A 781 -68.21 -2.40 -26.45
C VAL A 781 -67.66 -1.82 -27.75
N MET A 782 -66.56 -1.05 -27.67
CA MET A 782 -65.90 -0.45 -28.83
C MET A 782 -64.76 -1.33 -29.42
N GLY A 783 -64.51 -2.50 -28.85
CA GLY A 783 -63.43 -3.40 -29.26
C GLY A 783 -63.71 -4.09 -30.60
N ASN A 784 -62.69 -4.71 -31.19
CA ASN A 784 -62.79 -5.38 -32.50
C ASN A 784 -63.18 -6.86 -32.42
N THR A 785 -63.46 -7.38 -31.22
CA THR A 785 -63.79 -8.78 -30.98
C THR A 785 -65.30 -8.94 -30.75
N PRO A 786 -66.03 -9.69 -31.60
CA PRO A 786 -67.45 -9.91 -31.39
C PRO A 786 -67.68 -10.85 -30.20
N LEU A 787 -68.58 -10.47 -29.29
CA LEU A 787 -68.92 -11.22 -28.08
C LEU A 787 -70.37 -11.72 -28.05
N PHE A 788 -71.25 -11.15 -28.87
CA PHE A 788 -72.63 -11.62 -29.05
C PHE A 788 -73.09 -11.45 -30.49
N GLN A 789 -74.12 -12.19 -30.89
CA GLN A 789 -74.74 -12.09 -32.20
C GLN A 789 -76.17 -11.53 -32.16
N ILE A 790 -76.57 -10.85 -33.24
CA ILE A 790 -77.91 -10.31 -33.46
C ILE A 790 -78.37 -10.67 -34.87
N GLU A 791 -79.60 -11.16 -34.97
CA GLU A 791 -80.20 -11.53 -36.25
C GLU A 791 -80.75 -10.32 -36.99
N THR A 792 -80.66 -10.34 -38.31
CA THR A 792 -81.29 -9.38 -39.18
C THR A 792 -82.43 -10.07 -39.92
N ILE A 793 -83.64 -9.54 -39.79
CA ILE A 793 -84.85 -10.10 -40.41
C ILE A 793 -85.54 -9.06 -41.31
N LEU A 794 -86.27 -9.55 -42.30
CA LEU A 794 -87.13 -8.72 -43.13
C LEU A 794 -88.54 -8.67 -42.53
N SER A 795 -88.91 -7.52 -41.95
CA SER A 795 -90.28 -7.23 -41.53
C SER A 795 -90.87 -6.22 -42.50
N ALA A 796 -91.45 -6.71 -43.61
CA ALA A 796 -91.84 -5.87 -44.73
C ALA A 796 -92.70 -4.66 -44.27
N PRO A 797 -92.36 -3.42 -44.69
CA PRO A 797 -91.42 -3.07 -45.76
C PRO A 797 -89.96 -2.80 -45.33
N GLU A 798 -89.60 -3.05 -44.07
CA GLU A 798 -88.32 -2.65 -43.47
C GLU A 798 -87.42 -3.84 -43.07
N ILE A 799 -86.11 -3.58 -43.05
CA ILE A 799 -85.09 -4.53 -42.57
C ILE A 799 -84.77 -4.10 -41.14
N VAL A 800 -84.99 -5.00 -40.17
CA VAL A 800 -84.86 -4.69 -38.74
C VAL A 800 -83.91 -5.69 -38.08
N LEU A 801 -83.20 -5.23 -37.05
CA LEU A 801 -82.49 -6.12 -36.13
C LEU A 801 -83.49 -6.81 -35.19
N HIS A 802 -83.23 -8.06 -34.87
CA HIS A 802 -83.94 -8.84 -33.87
C HIS A 802 -82.93 -9.34 -32.82
N PRO A 803 -82.92 -8.79 -31.58
CA PRO A 803 -83.76 -7.70 -31.05
C PRO A 803 -83.54 -6.31 -31.69
N LYS A 804 -84.51 -5.39 -31.54
CA LYS A 804 -84.42 -4.02 -32.14
C LYS A 804 -83.31 -3.20 -31.47
N ASN A 805 -82.77 -2.19 -32.16
CA ASN A 805 -81.72 -1.29 -31.64
C ASN A 805 -82.00 -0.77 -30.21
N ASN A 806 -83.24 -0.34 -29.93
CA ASN A 806 -83.63 0.17 -28.62
C ASN A 806 -83.61 -0.91 -27.53
N GLU A 807 -83.90 -2.17 -27.87
CA GLU A 807 -83.85 -3.29 -26.93
C GLU A 807 -82.41 -3.67 -26.61
N VAL A 808 -81.53 -3.68 -27.62
CA VAL A 808 -80.08 -3.90 -27.45
C VAL A 808 -79.47 -2.82 -26.54
N HIS A 809 -79.80 -1.55 -26.79
CA HIS A 809 -79.38 -0.44 -25.92
C HIS A 809 -79.87 -0.63 -24.48
N LYS A 810 -81.15 -0.98 -24.29
CA LYS A 810 -81.73 -1.22 -22.97
C LYS A 810 -81.06 -2.36 -22.22
N LEU A 811 -80.74 -3.48 -22.88
CA LEU A 811 -80.08 -4.64 -22.29
C LEU A 811 -78.65 -4.32 -21.85
N VAL A 812 -77.85 -3.67 -22.70
CA VAL A 812 -76.48 -3.24 -22.35
C VAL A 812 -76.49 -2.23 -21.20
N MET A 813 -77.41 -1.27 -21.21
CA MET A 813 -77.54 -0.31 -20.12
C MET A 813 -78.10 -0.93 -18.84
N GLN A 814 -78.88 -2.02 -18.92
CA GLN A 814 -79.29 -2.79 -17.76
C GLN A 814 -78.07 -3.42 -17.07
N CYS A 815 -77.13 -4.00 -17.84
CA CYS A 815 -75.88 -4.51 -17.25
C CYS A 815 -75.08 -3.44 -16.49
N VAL A 816 -75.09 -2.18 -16.96
CA VAL A 816 -74.44 -1.06 -16.25
C VAL A 816 -75.19 -0.70 -14.97
N ARG A 817 -76.52 -0.63 -15.00
CA ARG A 817 -77.34 -0.39 -13.81
C ARG A 817 -77.15 -1.49 -12.76
N ASP A 818 -77.21 -2.74 -13.16
CA ASP A 818 -77.01 -3.90 -12.29
C ASP A 818 -75.61 -3.91 -11.65
N CYS A 819 -74.60 -3.31 -12.29
CA CYS A 819 -73.26 -3.15 -11.73
C CYS A 819 -73.27 -2.15 -10.57
N VAL A 820 -73.91 -0.99 -10.75
CA VAL A 820 -74.07 0.00 -9.67
C VAL A 820 -74.95 -0.57 -8.56
N GLU A 821 -76.02 -1.28 -8.91
CA GLU A 821 -76.94 -1.92 -7.96
C GLU A 821 -76.26 -3.00 -7.10
N SER A 822 -75.20 -3.63 -7.61
CA SER A 822 -74.41 -4.58 -6.82
C SER A 822 -73.80 -3.96 -5.55
N THR A 823 -73.66 -2.63 -5.50
CA THR A 823 -73.20 -1.92 -4.29
C THR A 823 -74.20 -1.97 -3.13
N LYS A 824 -75.46 -2.39 -3.37
CA LYS A 824 -76.44 -2.69 -2.30
C LYS A 824 -75.99 -3.77 -1.33
N ARG A 825 -75.09 -4.67 -1.76
CA ARG A 825 -74.51 -5.74 -0.93
C ARG A 825 -73.49 -5.23 0.11
N PHE A 826 -73.13 -3.95 0.05
CA PHE A 826 -72.21 -3.30 0.99
C PHE A 826 -73.05 -2.42 1.94
N VAL A 827 -73.38 -2.99 3.10
CA VAL A 827 -74.21 -2.36 4.14
C VAL A 827 -73.39 -1.33 4.89
N ARG A 828 -73.96 -0.15 5.18
CA ARG A 828 -73.27 0.89 5.95
C ARG A 828 -73.09 0.50 7.41
N TRP A 829 -72.14 1.15 8.09
CA TRP A 829 -72.00 0.98 9.52
C TRP A 829 -72.94 1.90 10.30
N MET A 830 -73.30 1.52 11.52
CA MET A 830 -73.99 2.44 12.42
C MET A 830 -73.04 3.59 12.76
N HIS A 831 -73.58 4.81 12.89
CA HIS A 831 -72.80 6.02 13.09
C HIS A 831 -71.77 5.88 14.23
N GLY A 832 -70.49 6.11 13.91
CA GLY A 832 -69.39 6.03 14.88
C GLY A 832 -69.06 4.61 15.36
N THR A 833 -69.41 3.57 14.59
CA THR A 833 -69.11 2.16 14.88
C THR A 833 -68.54 1.45 13.65
N CYS A 834 -68.06 0.21 13.79
CA CYS A 834 -67.73 -0.67 12.67
C CYS A 834 -68.73 -1.82 12.48
N ILE A 835 -69.97 -1.66 12.96
CA ILE A 835 -71.01 -2.69 12.93
C ILE A 835 -72.02 -2.34 11.84
N GLU A 836 -72.32 -3.31 10.98
CA GLU A 836 -73.29 -3.15 9.90
C GLU A 836 -74.70 -2.82 10.42
N CYS A 837 -75.38 -1.90 9.72
CA CYS A 837 -76.72 -1.47 10.06
C CYS A 837 -77.73 -2.61 9.82
N PRO A 838 -78.50 -3.03 10.84
CA PRO A 838 -79.54 -4.03 10.64
C PRO A 838 -80.68 -3.48 9.76
N PRO A 839 -81.48 -4.35 9.10
CA PRO A 839 -82.63 -3.92 8.31
C PRO A 839 -83.62 -3.09 9.17
N GLN A 840 -84.07 -1.94 8.65
CA GLN A 840 -84.99 -1.02 9.33
C GLN A 840 -86.37 -1.02 8.65
N ARG A 841 -87.45 -0.98 9.43
CA ARG A 841 -88.80 -0.78 8.88
C ARG A 841 -89.07 0.72 8.76
N VAL A 842 -89.46 1.18 7.58
CA VAL A 842 -89.81 2.59 7.31
C VAL A 842 -91.32 2.67 7.10
N ASP A 843 -91.97 3.69 7.67
CA ASP A 843 -93.43 3.85 7.56
C ASP A 843 -93.84 4.02 6.08
N GLY A 844 -94.61 3.06 5.56
CA GLY A 844 -95.14 3.06 4.19
C GLY A 844 -94.54 2.02 3.23
N GLU A 845 -93.55 1.24 3.65
CA GLU A 845 -93.00 0.12 2.86
C GLU A 845 -93.21 -1.23 3.59
N ASP A 846 -93.71 -2.24 2.87
CA ASP A 846 -93.95 -3.59 3.43
C ASP A 846 -92.65 -4.39 3.68
N GLU A 847 -91.52 -3.97 3.10
CA GLU A 847 -90.22 -4.63 3.22
C GLU A 847 -89.21 -3.81 4.05
N PRO A 848 -88.36 -4.47 4.86
CA PRO A 848 -87.34 -3.76 5.64
C PRO A 848 -86.21 -3.22 4.75
N VAL A 849 -85.92 -1.92 4.90
CA VAL A 849 -84.88 -1.20 4.16
C VAL A 849 -83.50 -1.46 4.79
N VAL A 850 -82.54 -1.88 3.96
CA VAL A 850 -81.13 -2.01 4.35
C VAL A 850 -80.35 -0.79 3.85
N LEU A 851 -79.80 -0.02 4.79
CA LEU A 851 -78.96 1.14 4.46
C LEU A 851 -77.62 0.66 3.89
N SER A 852 -77.44 0.85 2.58
CA SER A 852 -76.24 0.47 1.84
C SER A 852 -75.58 1.70 1.20
N PHE A 853 -74.35 1.56 0.72
CA PHE A 853 -73.65 2.63 0.00
C PHE A 853 -74.29 2.98 -1.37
N TYR A 854 -75.22 2.17 -1.86
CA TYR A 854 -75.83 2.32 -3.18
C TYR A 854 -76.46 3.70 -3.43
N SER A 855 -77.20 4.25 -2.45
CA SER A 855 -77.94 5.51 -2.61
C SER A 855 -77.02 6.69 -2.94
N GLU A 856 -75.81 6.70 -2.40
CA GLU A 856 -74.80 7.74 -2.67
C GLU A 856 -73.94 7.40 -3.89
N VAL A 857 -73.58 6.13 -4.07
CA VAL A 857 -72.76 5.70 -5.22
C VAL A 857 -73.50 5.94 -6.54
N CYS A 858 -74.82 5.69 -6.62
CA CYS A 858 -75.59 5.91 -7.85
C CYS A 858 -75.77 7.39 -8.22
N GLN A 859 -75.69 8.29 -7.23
CA GLN A 859 -75.77 9.74 -7.45
C GLN A 859 -74.41 10.36 -7.75
N HIS A 860 -73.31 9.63 -7.50
CA HIS A 860 -71.96 10.16 -7.66
C HIS A 860 -71.61 10.50 -9.12
N GLN A 861 -71.10 11.71 -9.33
CA GLN A 861 -70.85 12.27 -10.66
C GLN A 861 -69.97 11.37 -11.55
N GLN A 862 -68.85 10.87 -11.02
CA GLN A 862 -67.92 10.02 -11.80
C GLN A 862 -68.55 8.69 -12.23
N VAL A 863 -69.48 8.14 -11.45
CA VAL A 863 -70.18 6.88 -11.78
C VAL A 863 -71.14 7.13 -12.95
N ASN A 864 -71.86 8.25 -12.90
CA ASN A 864 -72.79 8.67 -13.94
C ASN A 864 -72.07 9.05 -15.25
N GLU A 865 -70.92 9.74 -15.18
CA GLU A 865 -70.09 10.03 -16.36
C GLU A 865 -69.62 8.74 -17.07
N ARG A 866 -69.17 7.73 -16.31
CA ARG A 866 -68.78 6.43 -16.86
C ARG A 866 -69.96 5.69 -17.51
N ALA A 867 -71.13 5.72 -16.89
CA ALA A 867 -72.35 5.11 -17.44
C ALA A 867 -72.81 5.83 -18.73
N MET A 868 -72.72 7.16 -18.77
CA MET A 868 -73.00 7.96 -19.95
C MET A 868 -72.04 7.64 -21.10
N ALA A 869 -70.75 7.45 -20.83
CA ALA A 869 -69.78 7.06 -21.84
C ALA A 869 -70.14 5.72 -22.50
N VAL A 870 -70.55 4.72 -21.71
CA VAL A 870 -71.03 3.42 -22.25
C VAL A 870 -72.28 3.62 -23.11
N SER A 871 -73.26 4.42 -22.64
CA SER A 871 -74.49 4.71 -23.40
C SER A 871 -74.19 5.34 -24.77
N GLN A 872 -73.27 6.31 -24.81
CA GLN A 872 -72.86 6.95 -26.06
C GLN A 872 -72.14 5.95 -27.00
N SER A 873 -71.27 5.09 -26.46
CA SER A 873 -70.57 4.07 -27.24
C SER A 873 -71.53 3.08 -27.91
N ILE A 874 -72.52 2.55 -27.15
CA ILE A 874 -73.50 1.62 -27.72
C ILE A 874 -74.44 2.30 -28.73
N GLN A 875 -74.80 3.57 -28.52
CA GLN A 875 -75.59 4.33 -29.50
C GLN A 875 -74.81 4.56 -30.81
N ARG A 876 -73.52 4.90 -30.72
CA ARG A 876 -72.65 5.02 -31.89
C ARG A 876 -72.57 3.70 -32.64
N LEU A 877 -72.34 2.59 -31.93
CA LEU A 877 -72.29 1.24 -32.52
C LEU A 877 -73.59 0.85 -33.23
N LEU A 878 -74.75 1.12 -32.64
CA LEU A 878 -76.03 0.83 -33.28
C LEU A 878 -76.30 1.72 -34.51
N SER A 879 -75.75 2.94 -34.52
CA SER A 879 -75.89 3.87 -35.66
C SER A 879 -75.05 3.45 -36.89
N THR A 880 -73.91 2.78 -36.70
CA THR A 880 -73.05 2.33 -37.81
C THR A 880 -73.65 1.16 -38.59
N VAL A 881 -74.51 0.37 -37.96
CA VAL A 881 -75.21 -0.76 -38.61
C VAL A 881 -76.27 -0.30 -39.62
N GLY A 882 -76.91 0.85 -39.38
CA GLY A 882 -77.95 1.40 -40.26
C GLY A 882 -77.53 1.57 -41.72
N PRO A 883 -76.41 2.26 -42.03
CA PRO A 883 -75.85 2.38 -43.37
C PRO A 883 -75.56 1.04 -44.05
N TYR A 884 -75.07 0.05 -43.30
CA TYR A 884 -74.77 -1.28 -43.83
C TYR A 884 -76.05 -2.03 -44.24
N LEU A 885 -77.07 -2.05 -43.36
CA LEU A 885 -78.41 -2.58 -43.70
C LEU A 885 -79.07 -1.79 -44.85
N GLY A 886 -78.74 -0.51 -45.00
CA GLY A 886 -79.15 0.32 -46.13
C GLY A 886 -78.78 -0.26 -47.50
N ARG A 887 -77.65 -0.99 -47.62
CA ARG A 887 -77.23 -1.64 -48.88
C ARG A 887 -78.17 -2.74 -49.35
N TRP A 888 -78.90 -3.37 -48.42
CA TRP A 888 -79.91 -4.39 -48.72
C TRP A 888 -81.22 -3.78 -49.23
N LYS A 889 -81.44 -2.46 -49.05
CA LYS A 889 -82.59 -1.76 -49.64
C LYS A 889 -82.56 -1.73 -51.17
N ARG A 890 -81.45 -2.07 -51.83
CA ARG A 890 -81.41 -2.24 -53.30
C ARG A 890 -82.44 -3.28 -53.79
N TYR A 891 -82.70 -4.31 -52.98
CA TYR A 891 -83.66 -5.37 -53.27
C TYR A 891 -85.09 -5.04 -52.86
N ARG A 892 -85.35 -3.82 -52.32
CA ARG A 892 -86.65 -3.40 -51.77
C ARG A 892 -87.84 -3.59 -52.72
N ARG A 893 -87.60 -3.55 -54.03
CA ARG A 893 -88.62 -3.80 -55.05
C ARG A 893 -89.26 -5.19 -54.95
N LEU A 894 -88.55 -6.19 -54.38
CA LEU A 894 -89.05 -7.56 -54.22
C LEU A 894 -90.20 -7.70 -53.23
N TRP A 895 -90.24 -6.90 -52.16
CA TRP A 895 -91.22 -7.02 -51.09
C TRP A 895 -92.07 -5.75 -50.88
N LYS A 896 -91.72 -4.62 -51.52
CA LYS A 896 -92.51 -3.38 -51.44
C LYS A 896 -93.67 -3.36 -52.45
N LEU A 897 -93.48 -3.96 -53.61
CA LEU A 897 -94.47 -3.94 -54.67
C LEU A 897 -95.44 -5.11 -54.48
N ASP A 898 -96.73 -4.84 -54.64
CA ASP A 898 -97.75 -5.89 -54.66
C ASP A 898 -97.53 -6.75 -55.90
N LYS A 899 -97.27 -8.05 -55.66
CA LYS A 899 -97.03 -9.04 -56.71
C LYS A 899 -98.20 -9.08 -57.70
N ALA A 900 -99.45 -9.06 -57.24
CA ALA A 900 -100.61 -9.16 -58.12
C ALA A 900 -100.72 -7.95 -59.05
N ILE A 901 -100.60 -6.73 -58.51
CA ILE A 901 -100.79 -5.48 -59.26
C ILE A 901 -99.72 -5.28 -60.33
N VAL A 902 -98.45 -5.59 -60.01
CA VAL A 902 -97.36 -5.46 -61.00
C VAL A 902 -97.53 -6.48 -62.12
N MET A 903 -98.02 -7.67 -61.78
CA MET A 903 -98.19 -8.79 -62.71
C MET A 903 -99.38 -8.55 -63.65
N GLU A 904 -100.51 -8.04 -63.16
CA GLU A 904 -101.65 -7.61 -63.99
C GLU A 904 -101.25 -6.51 -64.98
N ARG A 905 -100.52 -5.48 -64.51
CA ARG A 905 -100.03 -4.40 -65.39
C ARG A 905 -99.05 -4.90 -66.44
N PHE A 906 -98.27 -5.93 -66.14
CA PHE A 906 -97.36 -6.55 -67.09
C PHE A 906 -98.14 -7.37 -68.13
N ALA A 907 -99.08 -8.22 -67.69
CA ALA A 907 -99.93 -9.03 -68.57
C ALA A 907 -100.80 -8.17 -69.51
N ALA A 908 -101.36 -7.05 -69.01
CA ALA A 908 -102.19 -6.14 -69.81
C ALA A 908 -101.48 -5.53 -71.02
N LYS A 909 -100.13 -5.49 -71.03
CA LYS A 909 -99.33 -4.97 -72.15
C LYS A 909 -99.08 -5.99 -73.26
N ARG A 910 -99.55 -7.24 -73.12
CA ARG A 910 -99.23 -8.37 -74.01
C ARG A 910 -97.72 -8.45 -74.32
N PRO A 911 -96.87 -8.65 -73.30
CA PRO A 911 -95.42 -8.58 -73.46
C PRO A 911 -94.91 -9.77 -74.29
N SER A 912 -93.81 -9.55 -75.04
CA SER A 912 -93.19 -10.62 -75.83
C SER A 912 -92.48 -11.65 -74.94
N TYR A 913 -92.24 -12.85 -75.49
CA TYR A 913 -91.47 -13.91 -74.83
C TYR A 913 -90.08 -13.45 -74.36
N VAL A 914 -89.42 -12.55 -75.12
CA VAL A 914 -88.13 -11.95 -74.74
C VAL A 914 -88.26 -11.08 -73.48
N MET A 915 -89.35 -10.31 -73.35
CA MET A 915 -89.60 -9.51 -72.15
C MET A 915 -89.89 -10.38 -70.91
N TYR A 916 -90.53 -11.54 -71.07
CA TYR A 916 -90.68 -12.51 -69.99
C TYR A 916 -89.33 -13.09 -69.56
N ASP A 917 -88.48 -13.49 -70.52
CA ASP A 917 -87.14 -14.02 -70.22
C ASP A 917 -86.25 -12.98 -69.52
N GLU A 918 -86.24 -11.73 -70.00
CA GLU A 918 -85.51 -10.64 -69.34
C GLU A 918 -85.93 -10.45 -67.86
N LYS A 919 -87.24 -10.55 -67.57
CA LYS A 919 -87.75 -10.44 -66.19
C LYS A 919 -87.45 -11.67 -65.35
N LEU A 920 -87.57 -12.88 -65.91
CA LEU A 920 -87.21 -14.13 -65.23
C LEU A 920 -85.71 -14.16 -64.89
N GLN A 921 -84.85 -13.82 -65.85
CA GLN A 921 -83.41 -13.70 -65.63
C GLN A 921 -83.09 -12.63 -64.58
N PHE A 922 -83.78 -11.48 -64.60
CA PHE A 922 -83.58 -10.42 -63.60
C PHE A 922 -83.81 -10.93 -62.17
N TYR A 923 -84.93 -11.60 -61.89
CA TYR A 923 -85.21 -12.11 -60.54
C TYR A 923 -84.33 -13.32 -60.15
N SER A 924 -84.03 -14.22 -61.10
CA SER A 924 -83.11 -15.34 -60.87
C SER A 924 -81.68 -14.87 -60.55
N ARG A 925 -81.19 -13.83 -61.24
CA ARG A 925 -79.87 -13.22 -60.95
C ARG A 925 -79.82 -12.62 -59.55
N ILE A 926 -80.90 -11.98 -59.08
CA ILE A 926 -80.97 -11.46 -57.70
C ILE A 926 -80.83 -12.60 -56.67
N SER A 927 -81.47 -13.75 -56.89
CA SER A 927 -81.35 -14.90 -55.98
C SER A 927 -79.90 -15.40 -55.86
N VAL A 928 -79.17 -15.47 -56.99
CA VAL A 928 -77.75 -15.84 -57.03
C VAL A 928 -76.86 -14.75 -56.41
N GLU A 929 -77.12 -13.47 -56.69
CA GLU A 929 -76.38 -12.34 -56.10
C GLU A 929 -76.48 -12.34 -54.57
N VAL A 930 -77.67 -12.63 -54.03
CA VAL A 930 -77.90 -12.73 -52.58
C VAL A 930 -77.20 -13.95 -51.97
N ALA A 931 -77.13 -15.08 -52.68
CA ALA A 931 -76.41 -16.28 -52.22
C ALA A 931 -74.89 -16.06 -52.06
N GLN A 932 -74.33 -15.13 -52.83
CA GLN A 932 -72.91 -14.76 -52.78
C GLN A 932 -72.58 -13.69 -51.73
N GLN A 933 -73.59 -13.05 -51.10
CA GLN A 933 -73.34 -12.07 -50.06
C GLN A 933 -72.87 -12.76 -48.76
N PRO A 934 -71.96 -12.13 -47.99
CA PRO A 934 -71.55 -12.66 -46.69
C PRO A 934 -72.75 -12.70 -45.73
N LEU A 935 -73.00 -13.88 -45.15
CA LEU A 935 -74.11 -14.11 -44.21
C LEU A 935 -73.80 -13.60 -42.79
N LEU A 936 -72.52 -13.44 -42.46
CA LEU A 936 -72.07 -12.93 -41.17
C LEU A 936 -71.25 -11.66 -41.38
N LYS A 937 -71.50 -10.65 -40.55
CA LYS A 937 -70.75 -9.39 -40.56
C LYS A 937 -70.44 -8.93 -39.15
N ASP A 938 -69.15 -8.77 -38.86
CA ASP A 938 -68.69 -8.28 -37.56
C ASP A 938 -68.62 -6.74 -37.56
N GLU A 939 -69.21 -6.15 -36.52
CA GLU A 939 -69.23 -4.73 -36.20
C GLU A 939 -68.95 -4.56 -34.69
N HIS A 940 -67.69 -4.30 -34.35
CA HIS A 940 -67.18 -4.19 -32.98
C HIS A 940 -67.54 -5.42 -32.10
N ILE A 941 -68.21 -5.21 -30.96
CA ILE A 941 -68.65 -6.26 -30.02
C ILE A 941 -69.77 -7.16 -30.59
N MET A 942 -70.40 -6.78 -31.71
CA MET A 942 -71.59 -7.43 -32.25
C MET A 942 -71.31 -8.12 -33.59
N ARG A 943 -71.76 -9.37 -33.73
CA ARG A 943 -71.87 -10.09 -35.00
C ARG A 943 -73.29 -10.00 -35.54
N LEU A 944 -73.45 -9.49 -36.77
CA LEU A 944 -74.73 -9.47 -37.47
C LEU A 944 -74.91 -10.78 -38.24
N ASN A 945 -75.96 -11.53 -37.91
CA ASN A 945 -76.40 -12.69 -38.67
C ASN A 945 -77.44 -12.26 -39.72
N LEU A 946 -77.01 -12.20 -40.98
CA LEU A 946 -77.81 -11.84 -42.14
C LEU A 946 -78.46 -13.05 -42.82
N GLU A 947 -78.21 -14.27 -42.34
CA GLU A 947 -78.76 -15.49 -42.94
C GLU A 947 -80.30 -15.49 -43.03
N PRO A 948 -81.06 -15.10 -42.00
CA PRO A 948 -82.51 -15.03 -42.09
C PRO A 948 -82.98 -14.03 -43.16
N LEU A 949 -82.37 -12.84 -43.20
CA LEU A 949 -82.65 -11.82 -44.22
C LEU A 949 -82.35 -12.34 -45.64
N ALA A 950 -81.17 -12.93 -45.86
CA ALA A 950 -80.75 -13.43 -47.15
C ALA A 950 -81.72 -14.50 -47.67
N ARG A 951 -82.11 -15.46 -46.81
CA ARG A 951 -83.10 -16.49 -47.13
C ARG A 951 -84.45 -15.88 -47.53
N THR A 952 -84.99 -14.94 -46.75
CA THR A 952 -86.28 -14.30 -47.10
C THR A 952 -86.22 -13.49 -48.39
N VAL A 953 -85.08 -12.87 -48.73
CA VAL A 953 -84.89 -12.17 -50.01
C VAL A 953 -84.87 -13.16 -51.17
N GLN A 954 -84.17 -14.29 -51.03
CA GLN A 954 -84.14 -15.37 -52.03
C GLN A 954 -85.52 -15.98 -52.25
N GLU A 955 -86.24 -16.31 -51.18
CA GLU A 955 -87.61 -16.82 -51.24
C GLU A 955 -88.54 -15.85 -51.97
N ASN A 956 -88.41 -14.55 -51.72
CA ASN A 956 -89.19 -13.54 -52.42
C ASN A 956 -88.85 -13.46 -53.92
N ALA A 957 -87.55 -13.49 -54.27
CA ALA A 957 -87.12 -13.53 -55.67
C ALA A 957 -87.64 -14.78 -56.39
N GLN A 958 -87.54 -15.95 -55.76
CA GLN A 958 -88.05 -17.22 -56.29
C GLN A 958 -89.58 -17.18 -56.47
N ALA A 959 -90.31 -16.57 -55.53
CA ALA A 959 -91.75 -16.38 -55.64
C ALA A 959 -92.14 -15.48 -56.83
N TRP A 960 -91.33 -14.45 -57.16
CA TRP A 960 -91.53 -13.65 -58.37
C TRP A 960 -91.29 -14.46 -59.65
N VAL A 961 -90.21 -15.26 -59.69
CA VAL A 961 -89.91 -16.17 -60.81
C VAL A 961 -91.06 -17.15 -61.04
N ASN A 962 -91.53 -17.82 -59.98
CA ASN A 962 -92.63 -18.79 -60.07
C ASN A 962 -93.93 -18.14 -60.57
N SER A 963 -94.24 -16.93 -60.12
CA SER A 963 -95.45 -16.21 -60.53
C SER A 963 -95.37 -15.76 -61.99
N LEU A 964 -94.21 -15.27 -62.45
CA LEU A 964 -93.96 -14.91 -63.85
C LEU A 964 -94.04 -16.12 -64.77
N GLY A 965 -93.47 -17.26 -64.33
CA GLY A 965 -93.57 -18.52 -65.05
C GLY A 965 -95.02 -18.99 -65.22
N ARG A 966 -95.86 -18.81 -64.19
CA ARG A 966 -97.30 -19.13 -64.29
C ARG A 966 -98.04 -18.23 -65.28
N LEU A 967 -97.81 -16.91 -65.24
CA LEU A 967 -98.45 -15.99 -66.20
C LEU A 967 -98.00 -16.24 -67.64
N LEU A 968 -96.72 -16.50 -67.86
CA LEU A 968 -96.20 -16.88 -69.17
C LEU A 968 -96.89 -18.14 -69.69
N ASN A 969 -97.02 -19.17 -68.84
CA ASN A 969 -97.70 -20.41 -69.19
C ASN A 969 -99.19 -20.18 -69.51
N GLN A 970 -99.88 -19.32 -68.76
CA GLN A 970 -101.28 -18.99 -69.02
C GLN A 970 -101.45 -18.23 -70.35
N SER A 971 -100.61 -17.23 -70.62
CA SER A 971 -100.63 -16.49 -71.89
C SER A 971 -100.34 -17.40 -73.09
N ALA A 972 -99.31 -18.26 -72.98
CA ALA A 972 -98.98 -19.23 -74.03
C ALA A 972 -100.14 -20.23 -74.25
N ARG A 973 -100.84 -20.63 -73.18
CA ARG A 973 -101.99 -21.53 -73.26
C ARG A 973 -103.21 -20.85 -73.90
N GLU A 974 -103.46 -19.58 -73.61
CA GLU A 974 -104.52 -18.79 -74.24
C GLU A 974 -104.25 -18.55 -75.74
N GLU A 975 -103.02 -18.21 -76.13
CA GLU A 975 -102.63 -18.11 -77.55
C GLU A 975 -102.76 -19.46 -78.27
N LEU A 976 -102.34 -20.56 -77.62
CA LEU A 976 -102.44 -21.90 -78.20
C LEU A 976 -103.91 -22.34 -78.35
N PHE A 977 -104.79 -22.01 -77.40
CA PHE A 977 -106.22 -22.26 -77.53
C PHE A 977 -106.90 -21.35 -78.55
N SER A 978 -106.53 -20.07 -78.62
CA SER A 978 -107.02 -19.16 -79.67
C SER A 978 -106.64 -19.67 -81.06
N LEU A 979 -105.38 -20.09 -81.25
CA LEU A 979 -104.92 -20.67 -82.51
C LEU A 979 -105.68 -21.97 -82.83
N ARG A 980 -105.92 -22.83 -81.82
CA ARG A 980 -106.74 -24.04 -81.97
C ARG A 980 -108.17 -23.71 -82.39
N ASP A 981 -108.79 -22.73 -81.75
CA ASP A 981 -110.18 -22.37 -82.00
C ASP A 981 -110.34 -21.65 -83.36
N GLU A 982 -109.37 -20.83 -83.78
CA GLU A 982 -109.30 -20.29 -85.16
C GLU A 982 -109.16 -21.40 -86.21
N LEU A 983 -108.29 -22.38 -85.96
CA LEU A 983 -108.14 -23.56 -86.84
C LEU A 983 -109.42 -24.40 -86.91
N LEU A 984 -110.19 -24.48 -85.81
CA LEU A 984 -111.46 -25.20 -85.76
C LEU A 984 -112.59 -24.46 -86.50
N VAL A 985 -112.63 -23.12 -86.46
CA VAL A 985 -113.61 -22.32 -87.21
C VAL A 985 -113.37 -22.37 -88.72
N LEU A 986 -112.12 -22.48 -89.18
CA LEU A 986 -111.81 -22.69 -90.60
C LEU A 986 -112.23 -24.06 -91.14
N CYS A 987 -112.60 -25.00 -90.27
CA CYS A 987 -112.95 -26.38 -90.64
C CYS A 987 -114.47 -26.67 -90.62
N VAL A 988 -115.33 -25.66 -90.43
CA VAL A 988 -116.81 -25.71 -90.64
C VAL A 988 -117.16 -24.77 -91.78
#